data_AF-A0A640VX71-F1
#
_entry.id   AF-A0A640VX71-F1
#
_cell.length_a   1.000
_cell.length_b   1.000
_cell.length_c   1.000
_cell.angle_alpha   90.00
_cell.angle_beta   90.00
_cell.angle_gamma   90.00
#
_symmetry.space_group_name_H-M   'P 1'
#
loop_
_entity.id
_entity.type
_entity.pdbx_description
1 polymer ?
#
loop_
_entity_poly.entity_id
_entity_poly.type
_entity_poly.pdbx_seq_one_letter_code
_entity_poly.pdbx_strand_id
1 'polypeptide(L)'
;MTYSRNGILIKGNGNVVQNCTIYENGGGIIIKKANKNEIRNCIFYKNGIGVELHESSENEIELCKAHTNGMGIYLEKSSKNVIERCNVYKNSGNEGGIFLISSDSNKIGNSTLSYNVWSIRMVECIGNAISNCSITKSRYGIKMENCRANEIYRCNILHNRYGIYLEKCGFEKINFNNIEGNYMYGIYAKLSFANARHNWWGSPIGPRGRGDRLTTLASKISYIPWLLQPLDLQEMGIKKKNSAIYHHSESSISIERDIRPLQLTDWDPLVDLKLSVHILRIRNVEVEKKSLFASVNINGKEKESEIWRGFDVQPRWTTTQDIPDDKENIPIIIQIWEKGLVKKLCLELDIIYNLERGEWFGCDYLGDNDGYGHIFEGKYELWFDISFNDYDGDGLTYWEENILYHTNPKINDSGKDFDNDGIPIEWEDKWGYNPFIYENHTSLDPDNDGIENIEEWKMAHWFSDPYRKDIFIEVDHMAARNKFSKPYILPEKSKQMLYTTFTSHHIMLHIDDGCMGGGEEIPYKERITYNETKEIYWQYFLRNSTQNPRKGIFHYVILCSYGATSRGGHAFQGWDNLDTFVLAVQYIRDWRLKEKEREIVMASLFMHELGHTLGLFEFVFDGIDNESCNAPWLKGWWIYRNYKSCLNYRYSFSIINYSDGTHGKNDFDDWGNIDLTFFQNSSYYF
;
A
#
# COMPACT_ATOMS: atom_id res chain seq x y z
N MET A 1 44.52 0.93 35.38
CA MET A 1 44.29 0.85 33.92
C MET A 1 43.55 2.11 33.52
N THR A 2 44.09 2.88 32.58
CA THR A 2 43.45 4.11 32.10
C THR A 2 42.44 3.75 31.01
N TYR A 3 41.15 3.80 31.33
CA TYR A 3 40.08 3.68 30.33
C TYR A 3 40.05 4.94 29.48
N SER A 4 39.97 4.79 28.16
CA SER A 4 39.82 5.93 27.26
C SER A 4 38.35 6.38 27.24
N ARG A 5 38.11 7.70 27.15
CA ARG A 5 36.73 8.20 27.04
C ARG A 5 36.09 7.74 25.73
N ASN A 6 36.81 7.80 24.62
CA ASN A 6 36.34 7.45 23.28
C ASN A 6 37.44 6.70 22.52
N GLY A 7 37.10 5.62 21.81
CA GLY A 7 38.00 4.93 20.89
C GLY A 7 38.26 5.77 19.62
N ILE A 8 37.21 6.07 18.86
CA ILE A 8 37.26 6.91 17.65
C ILE A 8 36.14 7.94 17.70
N LEU A 9 36.46 9.20 17.39
CA LEU A 9 35.50 10.30 17.26
C LEU A 9 35.49 10.82 15.82
N ILE A 10 34.34 10.69 15.15
CA ILE A 10 34.10 11.16 13.79
C ILE A 10 33.23 12.41 13.83
N LYS A 11 33.72 13.49 13.23
CA LYS A 11 33.00 14.77 13.05
C LYS A 11 32.89 15.22 11.59
N GLY A 12 33.45 14.45 10.67
CA GLY A 12 33.40 14.71 9.23
C GLY A 12 32.47 13.73 8.53
N ASN A 13 32.12 14.01 7.29
CA ASN A 13 31.32 13.11 6.45
C ASN A 13 32.22 12.19 5.62
N GLY A 14 31.70 11.06 5.14
CA GLY A 14 32.41 10.23 4.16
C GLY A 14 33.58 9.42 4.72
N ASN A 15 33.62 9.16 6.03
CA ASN A 15 34.70 8.40 6.64
C ASN A 15 34.41 6.90 6.59
N VAL A 16 35.47 6.10 6.46
CA VAL A 16 35.38 4.64 6.48
C VAL A 16 36.22 4.10 7.64
N VAL A 17 35.59 3.38 8.55
CA VAL A 17 36.24 2.60 9.61
C VAL A 17 35.98 1.13 9.35
N GLN A 18 37.02 0.35 9.07
CA GLN A 18 36.86 -1.05 8.71
C GLN A 18 37.86 -1.97 9.40
N ASN A 19 37.47 -3.22 9.64
CA ASN A 19 38.33 -4.29 10.17
C ASN A 19 39.01 -3.96 11.50
N CYS A 20 38.36 -3.15 12.34
CA CYS A 20 38.92 -2.71 13.63
C CYS A 20 38.35 -3.53 14.80
N THR A 21 39.14 -3.67 15.86
CA THR A 21 38.68 -4.19 17.16
C THR A 21 38.82 -3.09 18.20
N ILE A 22 37.69 -2.64 18.75
CA ILE A 22 37.60 -1.46 19.63
C ILE A 22 36.97 -1.89 20.95
N TYR A 23 37.73 -1.80 22.04
CA TYR A 23 37.31 -2.33 23.33
C TYR A 23 37.82 -1.53 24.53
N GLU A 24 37.13 -1.67 25.67
CA GLU A 24 37.48 -1.04 26.95
C GLU A 24 37.49 0.52 26.92
N ASN A 25 36.56 1.11 26.16
CA ASN A 25 36.34 2.57 26.08
C ASN A 25 34.99 2.99 26.68
N GLY A 26 34.81 4.27 26.96
CA GLY A 26 33.48 4.85 27.21
C GLY A 26 32.58 4.69 25.98
N GLY A 27 32.93 5.37 24.88
CA GLY A 27 32.34 5.14 23.55
C GLY A 27 33.35 4.48 22.61
N GLY A 28 32.93 3.46 21.86
CA GLY A 28 33.79 2.77 20.88
C GLY A 28 34.06 3.67 19.67
N ILE A 29 33.04 3.82 18.81
CA ILE A 29 33.01 4.86 17.76
C ILE A 29 31.90 5.83 18.07
N ILE A 30 32.20 7.13 18.06
CA ILE A 30 31.21 8.19 18.19
C ILE A 30 31.19 9.00 16.91
N ILE A 31 30.05 9.05 16.24
CA ILE A 31 29.76 9.89 15.08
C ILE A 31 28.87 11.04 15.58
N LYS A 32 29.35 12.28 15.43
CA LYS A 32 28.62 13.45 15.93
C LYS A 32 28.54 14.53 14.86
N LYS A 33 27.31 14.86 14.47
CA LYS A 33 27.00 15.82 13.40
C LYS A 33 27.72 15.49 12.09
N ALA A 34 27.71 14.20 11.75
CA ALA A 34 28.46 13.64 10.65
C ALA A 34 27.65 12.56 9.92
N ASN A 35 27.61 12.67 8.59
CA ASN A 35 26.74 11.87 7.73
C ASN A 35 27.57 11.04 6.74
N LYS A 36 26.98 10.01 6.13
CA LYS A 36 27.61 9.23 5.05
C LYS A 36 28.92 8.57 5.47
N ASN A 37 29.00 8.09 6.71
CA ASN A 37 30.15 7.34 7.20
C ASN A 37 29.84 5.84 7.18
N GLU A 38 30.87 5.04 6.96
CA GLU A 38 30.79 3.59 6.89
C GLU A 38 31.61 2.95 8.03
N ILE A 39 30.97 2.07 8.79
CA ILE A 39 31.60 1.24 9.81
C ILE A 39 31.42 -0.22 9.39
N ARG A 40 32.50 -0.90 9.01
CA ARG A 40 32.41 -2.22 8.39
C ARG A 40 33.29 -3.27 9.04
N ASN A 41 32.74 -4.47 9.28
CA ASN A 41 33.51 -5.62 9.78
C ASN A 41 34.33 -5.30 11.05
N CYS A 42 33.76 -4.48 11.94
CA CYS A 42 34.40 -4.09 13.20
C CYS A 42 33.86 -4.90 14.38
N ILE A 43 34.66 -5.04 15.43
CA ILE A 43 34.29 -5.73 16.66
C ILE A 43 34.35 -4.74 17.82
N PHE A 44 33.24 -4.60 18.54
CA PHE A 44 33.07 -3.73 19.70
C PHE A 44 32.78 -4.58 20.94
N TYR A 45 33.64 -4.54 21.95
CA TYR A 45 33.36 -5.23 23.21
C TYR A 45 33.89 -4.53 24.45
N LYS A 46 33.22 -4.74 25.61
CA LYS A 46 33.57 -4.08 26.88
C LYS A 46 33.64 -2.55 26.80
N ASN A 47 32.94 -1.92 25.85
CA ASN A 47 32.76 -0.48 25.84
C ASN A 47 31.53 -0.09 26.65
N GLY A 48 31.42 1.17 27.07
CA GLY A 48 30.16 1.73 27.55
C GLY A 48 29.10 1.67 26.43
N ILE A 49 29.42 2.20 25.26
CA ILE A 49 28.63 2.02 24.03
C ILE A 49 29.55 1.61 22.88
N GLY A 50 29.15 0.65 22.06
CA GLY A 50 29.96 0.18 20.93
C GLY A 50 30.04 1.21 19.80
N VAL A 51 28.90 1.61 19.25
CA VAL A 51 28.78 2.65 18.23
C VAL A 51 27.70 3.65 18.63
N GLU A 52 28.01 4.95 18.55
CA GLU A 52 27.13 6.06 18.92
C GLU A 52 26.98 7.02 17.73
N LEU A 53 25.74 7.32 17.34
CA LEU A 53 25.39 8.33 16.34
C LEU A 53 24.55 9.41 17.01
N HIS A 54 25.01 10.66 16.94
CA HIS A 54 24.27 11.82 17.42
C HIS A 54 24.09 12.85 16.31
N GLU A 55 22.85 13.21 16.00
CA GLU A 55 22.53 14.15 14.91
C GLU A 55 23.24 13.77 13.59
N SER A 56 23.27 12.46 13.27
CA SER A 56 24.13 11.86 12.25
C SER A 56 23.34 10.89 11.37
N SER A 57 23.08 11.28 10.13
CA SER A 57 22.17 10.59 9.20
C SER A 57 22.92 9.95 8.02
N GLU A 58 22.27 9.02 7.33
CA GLU A 58 22.82 8.36 6.12
C GLU A 58 24.15 7.62 6.36
N ASN A 59 24.39 7.09 7.56
CA ASN A 59 25.56 6.28 7.87
C ASN A 59 25.25 4.78 7.75
N GLU A 60 26.28 3.99 7.47
CA GLU A 60 26.18 2.54 7.30
C GLU A 60 27.01 1.81 8.36
N ILE A 61 26.40 0.84 9.05
CA ILE A 61 27.04 -0.06 10.01
C ILE A 61 26.81 -1.47 9.52
N GLU A 62 27.86 -2.10 8.98
CA GLU A 62 27.72 -3.36 8.26
C GLU A 62 28.68 -4.44 8.77
N LEU A 63 28.23 -5.70 8.84
CA LEU A 63 29.06 -6.86 9.18
C LEU A 63 29.76 -6.74 10.55
N CYS A 64 29.26 -5.88 11.44
CA CYS A 64 29.89 -5.59 12.72
C CYS A 64 29.42 -6.54 13.82
N LYS A 65 30.28 -6.73 14.83
CA LYS A 65 29.95 -7.47 16.06
C LYS A 65 29.98 -6.52 17.24
N ALA A 66 28.86 -6.35 17.94
CA ALA A 66 28.80 -5.54 19.15
C ALA A 66 28.35 -6.42 20.31
N HIS A 67 29.27 -6.76 21.22
CA HIS A 67 28.95 -7.66 22.32
C HIS A 67 29.60 -7.30 23.65
N THR A 68 28.96 -7.65 24.76
CA THR A 68 29.53 -7.39 26.10
C THR A 68 29.84 -5.89 26.33
N ASN A 69 29.11 -5.01 25.66
CA ASN A 69 29.15 -3.56 25.91
C ASN A 69 28.03 -3.17 26.87
N GLY A 70 28.03 -1.93 27.35
CA GLY A 70 26.87 -1.35 28.02
C GLY A 70 25.67 -1.29 27.07
N MET A 71 25.90 -0.71 25.89
CA MET A 71 24.99 -0.70 24.76
C MET A 71 25.74 -1.07 23.47
N GLY A 72 25.10 -1.80 22.55
CA GLY A 72 25.74 -2.20 21.30
C GLY A 72 25.88 -1.03 20.32
N ILE A 73 24.74 -0.56 19.81
CA ILE A 73 24.63 0.51 18.82
C ILE A 73 23.54 1.49 19.29
N TYR A 74 23.87 2.78 19.29
CA TYR A 74 23.02 3.86 19.77
C TYR A 74 22.83 4.94 18.70
N LEU A 75 21.58 5.32 18.44
CA LEU A 75 21.21 6.39 17.52
C LEU A 75 20.32 7.41 18.25
N GLU A 76 20.73 8.68 18.20
CA GLU A 76 19.95 9.82 18.70
C GLU A 76 19.81 10.87 17.60
N LYS A 77 18.58 11.25 17.25
CA LYS A 77 18.29 12.25 16.21
C LYS A 77 19.01 11.94 14.89
N SER A 78 19.08 10.67 14.55
CA SER A 78 19.96 10.13 13.50
C SER A 78 19.12 9.27 12.56
N SER A 79 18.76 9.82 11.41
CA SER A 79 17.77 9.24 10.49
C SER A 79 18.41 8.65 9.23
N LYS A 80 17.70 7.77 8.53
CA LYS A 80 18.16 7.19 7.24
C LYS A 80 19.48 6.42 7.32
N ASN A 81 19.83 5.89 8.48
CA ASN A 81 21.00 5.03 8.66
C ASN A 81 20.66 3.57 8.36
N VAL A 82 21.68 2.80 7.98
CA VAL A 82 21.56 1.37 7.68
C VAL A 82 22.42 0.56 8.65
N ILE A 83 21.80 -0.37 9.36
CA ILE A 83 22.48 -1.35 10.22
C ILE A 83 22.19 -2.74 9.65
N GLU A 84 23.19 -3.36 9.02
CA GLU A 84 22.96 -4.59 8.26
C GLU A 84 24.00 -5.68 8.55
N ARG A 85 23.56 -6.94 8.53
CA ARG A 85 24.44 -8.12 8.70
C ARG A 85 25.27 -8.10 9.99
N CYS A 86 24.75 -7.49 11.04
CA CYS A 86 25.44 -7.32 12.31
C CYS A 86 25.09 -8.42 13.30
N ASN A 87 25.99 -8.69 14.25
CA ASN A 87 25.76 -9.60 15.37
C ASN A 87 25.88 -8.84 16.69
N VAL A 88 24.75 -8.64 17.37
CA VAL A 88 24.63 -7.79 18.57
C VAL A 88 24.17 -8.63 19.75
N TYR A 89 25.06 -8.96 20.68
CA TYR A 89 24.72 -9.93 21.73
C TYR A 89 25.37 -9.69 23.08
N LYS A 90 24.72 -10.17 24.16
CA LYS A 90 25.24 -10.05 25.54
C LYS A 90 25.61 -8.61 25.93
N ASN A 91 24.91 -7.60 25.39
CA ASN A 91 25.10 -6.22 25.81
C ASN A 91 24.25 -5.97 27.07
N SER A 92 24.87 -5.31 28.05
CA SER A 92 24.40 -5.18 29.42
C SER A 92 24.12 -3.72 29.78
N GLY A 93 22.86 -3.33 29.92
CA GLY A 93 22.52 -1.98 30.36
C GLY A 93 21.01 -1.79 30.36
N ASN A 94 20.54 -0.63 30.83
CA ASN A 94 19.13 -0.21 30.85
C ASN A 94 18.54 0.08 29.45
N GLU A 95 19.33 -0.08 28.38
CA GLU A 95 19.00 0.50 27.07
C GLU A 95 19.28 -0.42 25.85
N GLY A 96 20.06 -1.50 25.95
CA GLY A 96 19.95 -2.66 25.04
C GLY A 96 21.07 -2.90 24.00
N GLY A 97 20.72 -3.64 22.95
CA GLY A 97 21.57 -4.03 21.83
C GLY A 97 21.64 -2.91 20.79
N ILE A 98 20.52 -2.64 20.13
CA ILE A 98 20.34 -1.48 19.25
C ILE A 98 19.27 -0.56 19.86
N PHE A 99 19.59 0.71 20.05
CA PHE A 99 18.67 1.69 20.64
C PHE A 99 18.58 2.97 19.80
N LEU A 100 17.35 3.34 19.43
CA LEU A 100 17.03 4.54 18.65
C LEU A 100 16.17 5.50 19.49
N ILE A 101 16.50 6.79 19.43
CA ILE A 101 15.69 7.88 19.99
C ILE A 101 15.51 8.99 18.95
N SER A 102 14.26 9.38 18.69
CA SER A 102 13.91 10.44 17.72
C SER A 102 14.63 10.26 16.38
N SER A 103 14.72 9.01 15.93
CA SER A 103 15.55 8.59 14.79
C SER A 103 14.67 7.86 13.78
N ASP A 104 14.51 8.45 12.60
CA ASP A 104 13.46 8.08 11.65
C ASP A 104 14.03 7.42 10.39
N SER A 105 13.20 6.63 9.71
CA SER A 105 13.52 6.06 8.41
C SER A 105 14.84 5.27 8.36
N ASN A 106 15.26 4.63 9.46
CA ASN A 106 16.43 3.76 9.51
C ASN A 106 16.07 2.33 9.12
N LYS A 107 17.06 1.59 8.61
CA LYS A 107 16.93 0.17 8.25
C LYS A 107 17.79 -0.69 9.18
N ILE A 108 17.19 -1.68 9.83
CA ILE A 108 17.89 -2.71 10.61
C ILE A 108 17.60 -4.07 9.94
N GLY A 109 18.57 -4.60 9.22
CA GLY A 109 18.38 -5.73 8.32
C GLY A 109 19.33 -6.90 8.58
N ASN A 110 18.90 -8.13 8.25
CA ASN A 110 19.78 -9.29 8.08
C ASN A 110 20.69 -9.57 9.29
N SER A 111 20.25 -9.21 10.51
CA SER A 111 21.11 -9.15 11.70
C SER A 111 20.69 -10.18 12.75
N THR A 112 21.65 -10.62 13.56
CA THR A 112 21.40 -11.49 14.72
C THR A 112 21.52 -10.69 16.00
N LEU A 113 20.46 -10.68 16.81
CA LEU A 113 20.42 -10.02 18.11
C LEU A 113 20.05 -11.04 19.18
N SER A 114 20.91 -11.23 20.18
CA SER A 114 20.63 -12.24 21.21
C SER A 114 21.19 -11.95 22.60
N TYR A 115 20.56 -12.49 23.63
CA TYR A 115 21.02 -12.34 25.02
C TYR A 115 21.18 -10.88 25.46
N ASN A 116 20.35 -9.97 24.95
CA ASN A 116 20.35 -8.57 25.35
C ASN A 116 19.21 -8.30 26.34
N VAL A 117 19.28 -7.18 27.08
CA VAL A 117 18.12 -6.74 27.88
C VAL A 117 17.00 -6.23 26.96
N TRP A 118 17.34 -5.37 26.00
CA TRP A 118 16.50 -5.06 24.84
C TRP A 118 17.32 -5.41 23.62
N SER A 119 16.83 -6.24 22.70
CA SER A 119 17.56 -6.46 21.46
C SER A 119 17.45 -5.25 20.54
N ILE A 120 16.22 -4.77 20.32
CA ILE A 120 15.94 -3.49 19.68
C ILE A 120 15.04 -2.67 20.59
N ARG A 121 15.39 -1.40 20.82
CA ARG A 121 14.55 -0.42 21.51
C ARG A 121 14.39 0.82 20.65
N MET A 122 13.18 1.35 20.56
CA MET A 122 12.86 2.56 19.80
C MET A 122 11.98 3.48 20.64
N VAL A 123 12.30 4.77 20.65
CA VAL A 123 11.57 5.81 21.38
C VAL A 123 11.36 7.00 20.46
N GLU A 124 10.11 7.41 20.25
CA GLU A 124 9.75 8.57 19.41
C GLU A 124 10.26 8.44 17.96
N CYS A 125 10.16 7.23 17.39
CA CYS A 125 10.68 6.89 16.08
C CYS A 125 9.56 6.71 15.04
N ILE A 126 9.79 7.17 13.81
CA ILE A 126 8.84 7.10 12.70
C ILE A 126 9.45 6.41 11.48
N GLY A 127 8.70 5.52 10.82
CA GLY A 127 9.04 5.06 9.48
C GLY A 127 10.27 4.14 9.38
N ASN A 128 10.70 3.48 10.45
CA ASN A 128 11.87 2.59 10.42
C ASN A 128 11.47 1.17 10.00
N ALA A 129 12.41 0.45 9.38
CA ALA A 129 12.21 -0.94 8.94
C ALA A 129 13.15 -1.90 9.67
N ILE A 130 12.60 -2.93 10.30
CA ILE A 130 13.32 -4.04 10.91
C ILE A 130 12.98 -5.30 10.10
N SER A 131 13.95 -5.83 9.36
CA SER A 131 13.68 -6.96 8.47
C SER A 131 14.74 -8.06 8.48
N ASN A 132 14.30 -9.29 8.20
CA ASN A 132 15.20 -10.46 8.06
C ASN A 132 16.13 -10.67 9.27
N CYS A 133 15.68 -10.33 10.47
CA CYS A 133 16.50 -10.42 11.69
C CYS A 133 16.18 -11.66 12.51
N SER A 134 17.20 -12.21 13.19
CA SER A 134 17.03 -13.24 14.21
C SER A 134 17.20 -12.62 15.60
N ILE A 135 16.10 -12.49 16.35
CA ILE A 135 16.01 -11.79 17.62
C ILE A 135 15.63 -12.80 18.70
N THR A 136 16.60 -13.23 19.50
CA THR A 136 16.40 -14.37 20.39
C THR A 136 16.90 -14.20 21.81
N LYS A 137 16.33 -14.94 22.77
CA LYS A 137 16.87 -15.11 24.13
C LYS A 137 17.16 -13.80 24.88
N SER A 138 16.39 -12.76 24.60
CA SER A 138 16.53 -11.43 25.19
C SER A 138 15.39 -11.15 26.18
N ARG A 139 15.54 -10.18 27.09
CA ARG A 139 14.41 -9.80 27.97
C ARG A 139 13.29 -9.15 27.14
N TYR A 140 13.62 -8.24 26.25
CA TYR A 140 12.73 -7.75 25.21
C TYR A 140 13.38 -8.03 23.86
N GLY A 141 12.65 -8.67 22.95
CA GLY A 141 13.06 -8.77 21.55
C GLY A 141 13.06 -7.38 20.92
N ILE A 142 11.87 -6.82 20.75
CA ILE A 142 11.66 -5.45 20.26
C ILE A 142 10.79 -4.68 21.26
N LYS A 143 11.20 -3.47 21.64
CA LYS A 143 10.38 -2.54 22.43
C LYS A 143 10.24 -1.20 21.71
N MET A 144 9.01 -0.73 21.57
CA MET A 144 8.68 0.56 20.96
C MET A 144 7.86 1.43 21.92
N GLU A 145 8.19 2.73 21.98
CA GLU A 145 7.59 3.71 22.89
C GLU A 145 7.33 5.02 22.13
N ASN A 146 6.07 5.45 22.01
CA ASN A 146 5.67 6.66 21.25
C ASN A 146 6.11 6.63 19.78
N CYS A 147 6.08 5.47 19.14
CA CYS A 147 6.50 5.30 17.74
C CYS A 147 5.30 5.38 16.77
N ARG A 148 5.58 5.60 15.48
CA ARG A 148 4.55 5.55 14.42
C ARG A 148 5.06 4.96 13.10
N ALA A 149 4.22 4.21 12.40
CA ALA A 149 4.45 3.80 11.02
C ALA A 149 5.77 3.06 10.78
N ASN A 150 6.23 2.24 11.72
CA ASN A 150 7.40 1.38 11.53
C ASN A 150 6.96 -0.01 11.06
N GLU A 151 7.91 -0.73 10.48
CA GLU A 151 7.71 -2.05 9.90
C GLU A 151 8.62 -3.09 10.54
N ILE A 152 8.04 -4.24 10.91
CA ILE A 152 8.74 -5.45 11.34
C ILE A 152 8.32 -6.58 10.40
N TYR A 153 9.27 -7.09 9.62
CA TYR A 153 8.97 -8.00 8.51
C TYR A 153 10.00 -9.14 8.41
N ARG A 154 9.56 -10.38 8.17
CA ARG A 154 10.43 -11.57 7.98
C ARG A 154 11.44 -11.81 9.09
N CYS A 155 11.08 -11.55 10.34
CA CYS A 155 11.95 -11.75 11.49
C CYS A 155 11.64 -13.05 12.26
N ASN A 156 12.69 -13.66 12.80
CA ASN A 156 12.61 -14.73 13.80
C ASN A 156 12.68 -14.13 15.20
N ILE A 157 11.55 -13.97 15.89
CA ILE A 157 11.44 -13.38 17.22
C ILE A 157 11.15 -14.49 18.23
N LEU A 158 12.22 -15.17 18.67
CA LEU A 158 12.11 -16.47 19.33
C LEU A 158 12.66 -16.46 20.76
N HIS A 159 11.94 -17.08 21.70
CA HIS A 159 12.46 -17.32 23.06
C HIS A 159 12.93 -16.08 23.82
N ASN A 160 12.30 -14.92 23.58
CA ASN A 160 12.50 -13.73 24.40
C ASN A 160 11.54 -13.76 25.58
N ARG A 161 11.79 -12.98 26.64
CA ARG A 161 10.78 -12.84 27.70
C ARG A 161 9.54 -12.10 27.18
N TYR A 162 9.73 -11.03 26.43
CA TYR A 162 8.72 -10.37 25.63
C TYR A 162 9.20 -10.38 24.17
N GLY A 163 8.39 -10.89 23.24
CA GLY A 163 8.70 -10.85 21.80
C GLY A 163 8.73 -9.41 21.31
N ILE A 164 7.56 -8.80 21.18
CA ILE A 164 7.36 -7.39 20.81
C ILE A 164 6.54 -6.68 21.89
N TYR A 165 6.99 -5.50 22.30
CA TYR A 165 6.32 -4.66 23.29
C TYR A 165 6.04 -3.27 22.72
N LEU A 166 4.76 -2.88 22.68
CA LEU A 166 4.29 -1.59 22.17
C LEU A 166 3.72 -0.74 23.32
N GLU A 167 4.16 0.51 23.41
CA GLU A 167 3.55 1.52 24.29
C GLU A 167 3.33 2.82 23.53
N LYS A 168 2.07 3.26 23.43
CA LYS A 168 1.68 4.51 22.74
C LYS A 168 2.13 4.56 21.27
N CYS A 169 2.10 3.42 20.58
CA CYS A 169 2.53 3.31 19.18
C CYS A 169 1.34 3.37 18.22
N GLY A 170 1.53 3.80 16.97
CA GLY A 170 0.43 3.91 16.00
C GLY A 170 0.82 3.48 14.59
N PHE A 171 -0.10 2.82 13.88
CA PHE A 171 0.09 2.41 12.49
C PHE A 171 1.32 1.51 12.27
N GLU A 172 1.70 0.70 13.27
CA GLU A 172 2.83 -0.22 13.12
C GLU A 172 2.44 -1.42 12.24
N LYS A 173 3.31 -1.81 11.31
CA LYS A 173 3.18 -3.01 10.47
C LYS A 173 4.09 -4.11 11.03
N ILE A 174 3.52 -5.22 11.46
CA ILE A 174 4.22 -6.33 12.10
C ILE A 174 3.76 -7.59 11.37
N ASN A 175 4.25 -7.85 10.17
CA ASN A 175 3.68 -8.88 9.31
C ASN A 175 4.77 -9.88 8.90
N PHE A 176 4.38 -11.13 8.64
CA PHE A 176 5.27 -12.17 8.17
C PHE A 176 6.47 -12.40 9.10
N ASN A 177 6.23 -12.59 10.40
CA ASN A 177 7.27 -12.94 11.37
C ASN A 177 6.98 -14.27 12.05
N ASN A 178 8.06 -14.96 12.48
CA ASN A 178 7.97 -16.08 13.40
C ASN A 178 8.05 -15.54 14.84
N ILE A 179 6.92 -15.49 15.53
CA ILE A 179 6.79 -15.05 16.92
C ILE A 179 6.47 -16.29 17.76
N GLU A 180 7.52 -16.98 18.23
CA GLU A 180 7.35 -18.28 18.87
C GLU A 180 8.22 -18.48 20.12
N GLY A 181 7.65 -19.20 21.09
CA GLY A 181 8.33 -19.65 22.28
C GLY A 181 8.78 -18.53 23.20
N ASN A 182 8.20 -17.33 23.08
CA ASN A 182 8.46 -16.22 23.99
C ASN A 182 7.81 -16.48 25.36
N TYR A 183 8.51 -16.13 26.44
CA TYR A 183 8.16 -16.65 27.78
C TYR A 183 6.96 -15.96 28.44
N MET A 184 6.69 -14.68 28.13
CA MET A 184 5.51 -13.98 28.64
C MET A 184 4.51 -13.63 27.56
N TYR A 185 4.95 -13.03 26.46
CA TYR A 185 4.07 -12.56 25.40
C TYR A 185 4.81 -12.62 24.06
N GLY A 186 4.11 -13.04 23.02
CA GLY A 186 4.53 -12.79 21.63
C GLY A 186 4.42 -11.30 21.33
N ILE A 187 3.24 -10.71 21.55
CA ILE A 187 3.02 -9.26 21.50
C ILE A 187 2.33 -8.77 22.79
N TYR A 188 2.87 -7.74 23.41
CA TYR A 188 2.20 -6.95 24.43
C TYR A 188 2.00 -5.52 23.93
N ALA A 189 0.77 -5.02 23.94
CA ALA A 189 0.44 -3.69 23.45
C ALA A 189 -0.32 -2.87 24.51
N LYS A 190 0.10 -1.63 24.71
CA LYS A 190 -0.54 -0.66 25.61
C LYS A 190 -0.76 0.66 24.88
N LEU A 191 -1.99 1.17 24.87
CA LEU A 191 -2.37 2.40 24.15
C LEU A 191 -1.86 2.43 22.70
N SER A 192 -1.88 1.29 22.00
CA SER A 192 -1.23 1.15 20.69
C SER A 192 -2.15 0.63 19.58
N PHE A 193 -1.82 0.97 18.34
CA PHE A 193 -2.49 0.54 17.12
C PHE A 193 -1.49 -0.12 16.17
N ALA A 194 -1.72 -1.37 15.77
CA ALA A 194 -0.83 -2.09 14.87
C ALA A 194 -1.58 -3.14 14.03
N ASN A 195 -1.04 -3.41 12.84
CA ASN A 195 -1.38 -4.58 12.03
C ASN A 195 -0.33 -5.66 12.29
N ALA A 196 -0.74 -6.74 12.95
CA ALA A 196 0.03 -7.93 13.27
C ALA A 196 -0.51 -9.21 12.59
N ARG A 197 -1.17 -9.07 11.43
CA ARG A 197 -1.67 -10.20 10.62
C ARG A 197 -0.50 -10.96 9.98
N HIS A 198 -0.76 -12.20 9.57
CA HIS A 198 0.19 -13.06 8.87
C HIS A 198 1.51 -13.27 9.63
N ASN A 199 1.45 -13.37 10.97
CA ASN A 199 2.57 -13.88 11.76
C ASN A 199 2.32 -15.35 12.12
N TRP A 200 3.39 -16.12 12.24
CA TRP A 200 3.36 -17.39 12.92
C TRP A 200 3.46 -17.15 14.43
N TRP A 201 2.52 -17.70 15.19
CA TRP A 201 2.45 -17.51 16.64
C TRP A 201 2.99 -18.72 17.41
N GLY A 202 3.82 -19.57 16.82
CA GLY A 202 4.20 -20.84 17.46
C GLY A 202 3.07 -21.86 17.56
N SER A 203 1.91 -21.58 16.95
CA SER A 203 0.76 -22.48 16.97
C SER A 203 -0.25 -22.13 15.87
N PRO A 204 -0.87 -23.13 15.22
CA PRO A 204 -1.88 -22.90 14.18
C PRO A 204 -3.19 -22.33 14.75
N ILE A 205 -3.43 -22.45 16.06
CA ILE A 205 -4.58 -21.83 16.72
C ILE A 205 -4.30 -20.37 17.14
N GLY A 206 -3.20 -19.81 16.65
CA GLY A 206 -2.88 -18.39 16.77
C GLY A 206 -2.51 -17.94 18.18
N PRO A 207 -2.53 -16.62 18.42
CA PRO A 207 -2.08 -16.04 19.68
C PRO A 207 -3.07 -16.23 20.85
N ARG A 208 -4.22 -16.87 20.59
CA ARG A 208 -5.29 -17.13 21.58
C ARG A 208 -5.21 -18.54 22.20
N GLY A 209 -4.49 -19.46 21.58
CA GLY A 209 -4.40 -20.86 22.01
C GLY A 209 -3.13 -21.22 22.79
N ARG A 210 -2.46 -22.31 22.39
CA ARG A 210 -1.10 -22.67 22.86
C ARG A 210 0.00 -21.84 22.19
N GLY A 211 -0.36 -20.97 21.25
CA GLY A 211 0.55 -20.05 20.61
C GLY A 211 1.04 -18.96 21.55
N ASP A 212 1.97 -18.18 21.04
CA ASP A 212 2.60 -17.07 21.71
C ASP A 212 1.56 -15.98 21.95
N ARG A 213 1.35 -15.66 23.22
CA ARG A 213 0.21 -14.86 23.65
C ARG A 213 0.30 -13.42 23.13
N LEU A 214 -0.78 -12.95 22.51
CA LEU A 214 -1.02 -11.52 22.27
C LEU A 214 -1.84 -10.93 23.42
N THR A 215 -1.44 -9.79 23.96
CA THR A 215 -2.16 -9.10 25.04
C THR A 215 -2.22 -7.60 24.79
N THR A 216 -3.42 -7.04 24.96
CA THR A 216 -3.70 -5.62 24.73
C THR A 216 -4.19 -4.94 26.01
N LEU A 217 -3.84 -3.66 26.17
CA LEU A 217 -4.40 -2.75 27.17
C LEU A 217 -4.79 -1.46 26.46
N ALA A 218 -6.09 -1.23 26.29
CA ALA A 218 -6.63 -0.10 25.52
C ALA A 218 -5.92 0.07 24.16
N SER A 219 -5.75 -1.04 23.43
CA SER A 219 -5.02 -1.12 22.16
C SER A 219 -5.83 -1.88 21.13
N LYS A 220 -5.70 -1.52 19.84
CA LYS A 220 -6.31 -2.24 18.71
C LYS A 220 -5.20 -2.87 17.90
N ILE A 221 -5.06 -4.19 17.97
CA ILE A 221 -4.07 -4.95 17.21
C ILE A 221 -4.83 -5.92 16.32
N SER A 222 -4.72 -5.75 15.01
CA SER A 222 -5.25 -6.72 14.05
C SER A 222 -4.27 -7.88 13.96
N TYR A 223 -4.71 -9.14 14.05
CA TYR A 223 -3.78 -10.28 13.99
C TYR A 223 -4.41 -11.52 13.32
N ILE A 224 -5.62 -11.37 12.77
CA ILE A 224 -6.33 -12.38 11.99
C ILE A 224 -6.40 -11.86 10.56
N PRO A 225 -5.98 -12.64 9.54
CA PRO A 225 -5.47 -14.00 9.67
C PRO A 225 -4.05 -14.05 10.28
N TRP A 226 -3.68 -15.23 10.77
CA TRP A 226 -2.32 -15.56 11.19
C TRP A 226 -1.86 -16.82 10.45
N LEU A 227 -0.55 -17.07 10.40
CA LEU A 227 0.00 -18.21 9.67
C LEU A 227 -0.25 -19.52 10.42
N LEU A 228 -0.58 -20.59 9.68
CA LEU A 228 -0.80 -21.92 10.24
C LEU A 228 0.49 -22.74 10.37
N GLN A 229 1.59 -22.25 9.79
CA GLN A 229 2.92 -22.81 9.92
C GLN A 229 4.00 -21.73 10.07
N PRO A 230 5.17 -22.07 10.64
CA PRO A 230 6.31 -21.15 10.69
C PRO A 230 6.79 -20.79 9.29
N LEU A 231 7.20 -19.53 9.11
CA LEU A 231 7.85 -19.05 7.91
C LEU A 231 9.21 -19.73 7.75
N ASP A 232 9.46 -20.26 6.56
CA ASP A 232 10.80 -20.65 6.16
C ASP A 232 11.64 -19.42 5.82
N LEU A 233 12.55 -19.09 6.73
CA LEU A 233 13.50 -17.98 6.59
C LEU A 233 14.91 -18.47 6.25
N GLN A 234 15.10 -19.74 5.86
CA GLN A 234 16.42 -20.38 5.73
C GLN A 234 17.26 -19.96 4.50
N GLU A 235 16.76 -19.15 3.56
CA GLU A 235 17.56 -18.79 2.38
C GLU A 235 18.67 -17.73 2.59
N MET A 236 18.84 -17.18 3.80
CA MET A 236 19.82 -16.09 4.01
C MET A 236 21.15 -16.49 4.70
N GLY A 237 21.39 -17.78 4.91
CA GLY A 237 22.64 -18.30 5.45
C GLY A 237 23.63 -18.79 4.39
N ILE A 238 24.43 -17.89 3.81
CA ILE A 238 25.76 -18.16 3.20
C ILE A 238 25.91 -19.53 2.51
N LYS A 239 25.93 -19.57 1.16
CA LYS A 239 26.65 -20.63 0.41
C LYS A 239 28.10 -20.69 0.91
N LYS A 240 28.40 -21.61 1.85
CA LYS A 240 29.76 -22.03 2.19
C LYS A 240 29.85 -23.55 2.09
N LYS A 241 30.65 -23.94 1.10
CA LYS A 241 31.19 -25.29 0.85
C LYS A 241 31.64 -25.98 2.15
N ASN A 242 31.33 -27.28 2.20
CA ASN A 242 32.03 -28.39 2.87
C ASN A 242 32.86 -28.07 4.13
N SER A 243 32.41 -28.61 5.27
CA SER A 243 33.30 -29.33 6.19
C SER A 243 32.49 -30.23 7.12
N ALA A 244 33.00 -31.43 7.34
CA ALA A 244 32.35 -32.58 7.93
C ALA A 244 32.28 -32.57 9.47
N ILE A 245 31.38 -33.43 9.98
CA ILE A 245 31.37 -34.14 11.28
C ILE A 245 31.24 -33.26 12.53
N TYR A 246 30.16 -33.48 13.31
CA TYR A 246 30.22 -34.03 14.68
C TYR A 246 28.82 -34.45 15.14
N HIS A 247 28.70 -35.72 15.52
CA HIS A 247 27.59 -36.28 16.30
C HIS A 247 27.64 -35.76 17.74
N HIS A 248 26.48 -35.52 18.35
CA HIS A 248 26.19 -36.08 19.68
C HIS A 248 24.68 -36.18 19.95
N SER A 249 24.30 -37.38 20.35
CA SER A 249 23.01 -37.80 20.89
C SER A 249 22.75 -37.20 22.28
N GLU A 250 21.48 -36.93 22.59
CA GLU A 250 20.85 -37.51 23.78
C GLU A 250 19.32 -37.40 23.73
N SER A 251 18.71 -38.44 24.28
CA SER A 251 17.31 -38.83 24.26
C SER A 251 16.44 -38.08 25.27
N SER A 252 15.20 -37.77 24.90
CA SER A 252 14.10 -37.73 25.86
C SER A 252 12.82 -38.27 25.22
N ILE A 253 12.24 -39.22 25.94
CA ILE A 253 11.16 -40.14 25.61
C ILE A 253 9.84 -39.42 25.25
N SER A 254 9.14 -40.06 24.32
CA SER A 254 7.86 -39.70 23.70
C SER A 254 6.68 -39.65 24.67
N ILE A 255 5.81 -38.66 24.45
CA ILE A 255 4.38 -38.80 24.72
C ILE A 255 3.70 -38.63 23.37
N GLU A 256 3.49 -39.76 22.69
CA GLU A 256 2.63 -39.84 21.52
C GLU A 256 1.20 -39.51 21.93
N ARG A 257 0.72 -38.34 21.52
CA ARG A 257 -0.65 -38.24 21.04
C ARG A 257 -0.53 -38.19 19.53
N ASP A 258 -1.08 -39.20 18.88
CA ASP A 258 -1.32 -39.25 17.44
C ASP A 258 -2.06 -37.98 17.02
N ILE A 259 -1.31 -36.94 16.68
CA ILE A 259 -1.70 -35.94 15.72
C ILE A 259 -0.71 -36.18 14.61
N ARG A 260 -1.06 -37.05 13.66
CA ARG A 260 -0.37 -37.00 12.38
C ARG A 260 -0.58 -35.56 11.87
N PRO A 261 0.46 -34.79 11.57
CA PRO A 261 0.29 -33.71 10.63
C PRO A 261 -0.28 -34.38 9.39
N LEU A 262 -1.45 -33.97 8.93
CA LEU A 262 -1.83 -34.25 7.56
C LEU A 262 -0.74 -33.56 6.73
N GLN A 263 0.31 -34.29 6.34
CA GLN A 263 1.03 -33.94 5.13
C GLN A 263 0.00 -34.10 4.03
N LEU A 264 -0.67 -33.01 3.65
CA LEU A 264 -1.29 -32.97 2.33
C LEU A 264 -0.13 -33.19 1.37
N THR A 265 -0.07 -34.39 0.79
CA THR A 265 0.82 -34.69 -0.33
C THR A 265 0.25 -34.15 -1.64
N ASP A 266 -0.93 -33.53 -1.56
CA ASP A 266 -1.77 -33.08 -2.64
C ASP A 266 -2.74 -32.03 -2.07
N TRP A 267 -2.56 -30.76 -2.45
CA TRP A 267 -3.36 -29.62 -2.00
C TRP A 267 -4.76 -29.60 -2.61
N ASP A 268 -4.97 -30.26 -3.75
CA ASP A 268 -6.29 -30.49 -4.33
C ASP A 268 -6.36 -31.87 -5.02
N PRO A 269 -6.82 -32.91 -4.30
CA PRO A 269 -6.93 -34.26 -4.83
C PRO A 269 -7.91 -34.46 -5.99
N LEU A 270 -8.65 -33.43 -6.38
CA LEU A 270 -9.61 -33.50 -7.48
C LEU A 270 -8.99 -33.12 -8.84
N VAL A 271 -7.85 -32.43 -8.83
CA VAL A 271 -7.17 -31.92 -10.03
C VAL A 271 -5.66 -32.09 -9.95
N ASP A 272 -4.99 -31.84 -11.08
CA ASP A 272 -3.53 -31.72 -11.18
C ASP A 272 -3.22 -30.21 -11.20
N LEU A 273 -2.58 -29.68 -10.15
CA LEU A 273 -2.61 -28.25 -9.84
C LEU A 273 -1.86 -27.40 -10.88
N LYS A 274 -2.54 -26.34 -11.30
CA LYS A 274 -2.08 -25.35 -12.27
C LYS A 274 -2.43 -23.97 -11.76
N LEU A 275 -1.46 -23.09 -11.82
CA LEU A 275 -1.61 -21.68 -11.47
C LEU A 275 -1.57 -20.82 -12.73
N SER A 276 -2.46 -19.84 -12.81
CA SER A 276 -2.58 -18.89 -13.90
C SER A 276 -2.35 -17.47 -13.38
N VAL A 277 -1.45 -16.74 -14.03
CA VAL A 277 -1.26 -15.31 -13.79
C VAL A 277 -1.89 -14.55 -14.95
N HIS A 278 -2.73 -13.58 -14.64
CA HIS A 278 -3.46 -12.74 -15.57
C HIS A 278 -2.88 -11.32 -15.55
N ILE A 279 -2.37 -10.85 -16.68
CA ILE A 279 -1.94 -9.46 -16.86
C ILE A 279 -3.10 -8.70 -17.48
N LEU A 280 -3.77 -7.88 -16.69
CA LEU A 280 -5.05 -7.26 -17.05
C LEU A 280 -4.84 -5.91 -17.73
N ARG A 281 -3.99 -5.06 -17.13
CA ARG A 281 -3.69 -3.72 -17.64
C ARG A 281 -2.27 -3.31 -17.26
N ILE A 282 -1.61 -2.60 -18.17
CA ILE A 282 -0.31 -1.96 -17.92
C ILE A 282 -0.40 -0.52 -18.37
N ARG A 283 -0.02 0.41 -17.49
CA ARG A 283 -0.05 1.84 -17.78
C ARG A 283 1.32 2.47 -17.56
N ASN A 284 1.64 3.46 -18.39
CA ASN A 284 2.77 4.35 -18.24
C ASN A 284 2.23 5.74 -17.91
N VAL A 285 2.50 6.21 -16.70
CA VAL A 285 1.92 7.44 -16.15
C VAL A 285 2.41 8.71 -16.86
N GLU A 286 3.50 8.63 -17.63
CA GLU A 286 3.99 9.75 -18.44
C GLU A 286 3.22 9.94 -19.76
N VAL A 287 2.24 9.08 -20.05
CA VAL A 287 1.42 9.12 -21.28
C VAL A 287 2.28 9.03 -22.55
N GLU A 288 3.43 8.35 -22.44
CA GLU A 288 4.35 8.12 -23.54
C GLU A 288 4.10 6.75 -24.15
N LYS A 289 3.90 6.67 -25.48
CA LYS A 289 3.69 5.38 -26.15
C LYS A 289 4.95 4.51 -26.00
N LYS A 290 4.81 3.37 -25.33
CA LYS A 290 5.86 2.36 -25.15
C LYS A 290 5.54 1.08 -25.94
N SER A 291 6.55 0.25 -26.13
CA SER A 291 6.40 -1.13 -26.59
C SER A 291 6.69 -2.05 -25.42
N LEU A 292 5.66 -2.54 -24.74
CA LEU A 292 5.74 -3.27 -23.47
C LEU A 292 5.49 -4.77 -23.70
N PHE A 293 6.10 -5.63 -22.89
CA PHE A 293 5.75 -7.05 -22.79
C PHE A 293 5.97 -7.53 -21.36
N ALA A 294 5.25 -8.56 -20.94
CA ALA A 294 5.40 -9.19 -19.63
C ALA A 294 6.30 -10.42 -19.73
N SER A 295 7.10 -10.65 -18.68
CA SER A 295 7.71 -11.94 -18.38
C SER A 295 7.20 -12.41 -17.03
N VAL A 296 6.62 -13.60 -16.98
CA VAL A 296 6.08 -14.16 -15.74
C VAL A 296 6.74 -15.50 -15.45
N ASN A 297 7.36 -15.59 -14.29
CA ASN A 297 7.96 -16.81 -13.76
C ASN A 297 7.03 -17.39 -12.69
N ILE A 298 6.53 -18.61 -12.89
CA ILE A 298 5.74 -19.35 -11.90
C ILE A 298 6.57 -20.57 -11.49
N ASN A 299 7.00 -20.62 -10.24
CA ASN A 299 7.78 -21.72 -9.66
C ASN A 299 8.99 -22.15 -10.51
N GLY A 300 9.77 -21.17 -10.97
CA GLY A 300 10.99 -21.38 -11.76
C GLY A 300 10.76 -21.56 -13.26
N LYS A 301 9.52 -21.58 -13.76
CA LYS A 301 9.21 -21.66 -15.20
C LYS A 301 8.72 -20.31 -15.72
N GLU A 302 9.47 -19.72 -16.62
CA GLU A 302 9.24 -18.39 -17.19
C GLU A 302 8.50 -18.46 -18.54
N LYS A 303 7.55 -17.54 -18.76
CA LYS A 303 6.92 -17.30 -20.07
C LYS A 303 6.85 -15.80 -20.36
N GLU A 304 7.17 -15.44 -21.60
CA GLU A 304 7.04 -14.07 -22.11
C GLU A 304 5.75 -13.93 -22.94
N SER A 305 5.14 -12.75 -22.87
CA SER A 305 4.02 -12.36 -23.72
C SER A 305 4.48 -11.84 -25.09
N GLU A 306 3.52 -11.57 -25.97
CA GLU A 306 3.73 -10.70 -27.12
C GLU A 306 3.94 -9.23 -26.72
N ILE A 307 4.36 -8.41 -27.69
CA ILE A 307 4.63 -6.98 -27.48
C ILE A 307 3.35 -6.17 -27.69
N TRP A 308 2.97 -5.39 -26.70
CA TRP A 308 1.86 -4.45 -26.72
C TRP A 308 2.38 -3.01 -26.92
N ARG A 309 1.67 -2.21 -27.71
CA ARG A 309 2.08 -0.83 -28.03
C ARG A 309 1.06 0.17 -27.53
N GLY A 310 1.48 1.03 -26.61
CA GLY A 310 0.61 2.04 -26.00
C GLY A 310 1.26 2.67 -24.77
N PHE A 311 0.62 3.68 -24.22
CA PHE A 311 0.90 4.16 -22.86
C PHE A 311 -0.07 3.56 -21.85
N ASP A 312 -1.19 3.01 -22.30
CA ASP A 312 -2.17 2.28 -21.49
C ASP A 312 -2.64 1.12 -22.37
N VAL A 313 -2.37 -0.11 -21.92
CA VAL A 313 -2.68 -1.32 -22.66
C VAL A 313 -3.43 -2.27 -21.75
N GLN A 314 -4.49 -2.89 -22.28
CA GLN A 314 -5.27 -3.92 -21.58
C GLN A 314 -5.10 -5.25 -22.31
N PRO A 315 -3.94 -5.92 -22.16
CA PRO A 315 -3.64 -7.09 -22.97
C PRO A 315 -4.52 -8.29 -22.64
N ARG A 316 -5.02 -8.38 -21.40
CA ARG A 316 -5.78 -9.54 -20.88
C ARG A 316 -5.05 -10.85 -21.18
N TRP A 317 -3.74 -10.83 -20.98
CA TRP A 317 -2.87 -11.94 -21.29
C TRP A 317 -2.75 -12.86 -20.08
N THR A 318 -2.82 -14.17 -20.31
CA THR A 318 -2.77 -15.17 -19.25
C THR A 318 -1.66 -16.16 -19.54
N THR A 319 -0.90 -16.54 -18.52
CA THR A 319 -0.04 -17.72 -18.57
C THR A 319 -0.39 -18.69 -17.47
N THR A 320 -0.58 -19.95 -17.84
CA THR A 320 -0.86 -21.05 -16.91
C THR A 320 0.35 -21.98 -16.79
N GLN A 321 0.69 -22.38 -15.57
CA GLN A 321 1.80 -23.26 -15.27
C GLN A 321 1.37 -24.35 -14.31
N ASP A 322 1.64 -25.59 -14.71
CA ASP A 322 1.68 -26.79 -13.86
C ASP A 322 2.64 -26.61 -12.67
N ILE A 323 2.14 -26.87 -11.46
CA ILE A 323 2.85 -26.68 -10.19
C ILE A 323 2.82 -27.97 -9.36
N PRO A 324 3.75 -28.16 -8.39
CA PRO A 324 3.74 -29.34 -7.54
C PRO A 324 2.52 -29.35 -6.61
N ASP A 325 1.78 -30.46 -6.62
CA ASP A 325 0.60 -30.64 -5.77
C ASP A 325 0.92 -30.69 -4.27
N ASP A 326 2.19 -30.92 -3.89
CA ASP A 326 2.63 -31.05 -2.51
C ASP A 326 3.17 -29.74 -1.90
N LYS A 327 3.16 -28.63 -2.66
CA LYS A 327 3.69 -27.33 -2.20
C LYS A 327 2.59 -26.33 -1.93
N GLU A 328 2.52 -25.84 -0.71
CA GLU A 328 1.55 -24.79 -0.32
C GLU A 328 1.86 -23.43 -0.95
N ASN A 329 3.14 -23.04 -0.92
CA ASN A 329 3.58 -21.70 -1.27
C ASN A 329 4.32 -21.73 -2.61
N ILE A 330 3.77 -21.02 -3.60
CA ILE A 330 4.23 -20.99 -4.98
C ILE A 330 4.82 -19.60 -5.28
N PRO A 331 6.14 -19.48 -5.48
CA PRO A 331 6.75 -18.20 -5.81
C PRO A 331 6.43 -17.79 -7.25
N ILE A 332 6.13 -16.51 -7.43
CA ILE A 332 5.80 -15.89 -8.72
C ILE A 332 6.58 -14.59 -8.85
N ILE A 333 7.22 -14.41 -10.00
CA ILE A 333 7.86 -13.15 -10.37
C ILE A 333 7.20 -12.62 -11.64
N ILE A 334 6.65 -11.41 -11.57
CA ILE A 334 6.07 -10.70 -12.71
C ILE A 334 6.98 -9.53 -13.06
N GLN A 335 7.43 -9.47 -14.31
CA GLN A 335 8.28 -8.38 -14.80
C GLN A 335 7.65 -7.74 -16.03
N ILE A 336 7.60 -6.40 -16.04
CA ILE A 336 7.21 -5.64 -17.22
C ILE A 336 8.46 -5.05 -17.87
N TRP A 337 8.59 -5.24 -19.18
CA TRP A 337 9.76 -4.83 -19.94
C TRP A 337 9.39 -3.90 -21.10
N GLU A 338 10.20 -2.89 -21.34
CA GLU A 338 10.15 -2.07 -22.55
C GLU A 338 11.09 -2.64 -23.63
N LYS A 339 10.54 -2.86 -24.82
CA LYS A 339 11.27 -3.30 -26.01
C LYS A 339 11.81 -2.10 -26.81
N GLY A 340 13.11 -1.85 -26.67
CA GLY A 340 13.88 -0.96 -27.55
C GLY A 340 15.02 -1.70 -28.28
N LEU A 341 16.11 -0.98 -28.58
CA LEU A 341 17.37 -1.61 -29.03
C LEU A 341 17.93 -2.57 -27.98
N VAL A 342 17.69 -2.26 -26.70
CA VAL A 342 17.98 -3.10 -25.53
C VAL A 342 16.68 -3.24 -24.73
N LYS A 343 16.41 -4.43 -24.18
CA LYS A 343 15.29 -4.64 -23.25
C LYS A 343 15.57 -3.83 -21.97
N LYS A 344 14.61 -3.05 -21.48
CA LYS A 344 14.71 -2.29 -20.24
C LYS A 344 13.63 -2.76 -19.27
N LEU A 345 14.03 -3.15 -18.05
CA LEU A 345 13.09 -3.50 -17.00
C LEU A 345 12.37 -2.24 -16.53
N CYS A 346 11.04 -2.31 -16.45
CA CYS A 346 10.17 -1.21 -16.09
C CYS A 346 9.61 -1.35 -14.68
N LEU A 347 9.20 -2.58 -14.33
CA LEU A 347 8.56 -2.94 -13.06
C LEU A 347 8.87 -4.42 -12.78
N GLU A 348 9.11 -4.77 -11.52
CA GLU A 348 9.30 -6.14 -11.06
C GLU A 348 8.52 -6.36 -9.77
N LEU A 349 7.76 -7.45 -9.74
CA LEU A 349 6.88 -7.84 -8.66
C LEU A 349 7.25 -9.27 -8.24
N ASP A 350 7.64 -9.43 -6.98
CA ASP A 350 7.95 -10.71 -6.34
C ASP A 350 6.88 -11.03 -5.29
N ILE A 351 6.14 -12.11 -5.50
CA ILE A 351 5.02 -12.55 -4.65
C ILE A 351 5.03 -14.06 -4.47
N ILE A 352 4.31 -14.50 -3.44
CA ILE A 352 4.08 -15.91 -3.12
C ILE A 352 2.58 -16.12 -3.11
N TYR A 353 2.10 -17.03 -3.95
CA TYR A 353 0.71 -17.49 -3.94
C TYR A 353 0.56 -18.67 -2.97
N ASN A 354 -0.49 -18.66 -2.17
CA ASN A 354 -0.75 -19.64 -1.14
C ASN A 354 -1.93 -20.54 -1.54
N LEU A 355 -1.66 -21.83 -1.74
CA LEU A 355 -2.68 -22.84 -2.11
C LEU A 355 -3.59 -23.26 -0.96
N GLU A 356 -3.28 -22.89 0.29
CA GLU A 356 -4.18 -23.13 1.43
C GLU A 356 -5.34 -22.12 1.44
N ARG A 357 -5.10 -20.89 0.98
CA ARG A 357 -6.00 -19.74 1.19
C ARG A 357 -6.38 -18.96 -0.07
N GLY A 358 -5.94 -19.40 -1.24
CA GLY A 358 -6.20 -18.70 -2.51
C GLY A 358 -5.61 -17.28 -2.62
N GLU A 359 -4.89 -16.80 -1.61
CA GLU A 359 -4.34 -15.45 -1.53
C GLU A 359 -2.86 -15.41 -1.93
N TRP A 360 -2.35 -14.21 -2.24
CA TRP A 360 -0.91 -13.96 -2.41
C TRP A 360 -0.41 -12.84 -1.51
N PHE A 361 0.90 -12.87 -1.29
CA PHE A 361 1.61 -11.87 -0.49
C PHE A 361 3.03 -11.65 -1.00
N GLY A 362 3.57 -10.45 -0.77
CA GLY A 362 4.92 -10.09 -1.21
C GLY A 362 5.01 -8.59 -1.44
N CYS A 363 5.42 -8.18 -2.64
CA CYS A 363 5.40 -6.75 -3.00
C CYS A 363 3.98 -6.21 -3.24
N ASP A 364 2.99 -7.09 -3.40
CA ASP A 364 1.55 -6.82 -3.41
C ASP A 364 0.90 -7.77 -2.39
N TYR A 365 -0.07 -7.27 -1.63
CA TYR A 365 -0.78 -8.06 -0.61
C TYR A 365 -2.13 -7.45 -0.25
N LEU A 366 -3.04 -8.27 0.29
CA LEU A 366 -4.38 -7.82 0.70
C LEU A 366 -4.33 -6.63 1.69
N GLY A 367 -4.90 -5.50 1.27
CA GLY A 367 -4.96 -4.26 2.06
C GLY A 367 -3.66 -3.45 2.08
N ASP A 368 -2.85 -3.53 1.02
CA ASP A 368 -1.87 -2.50 0.70
C ASP A 368 -2.54 -1.19 0.24
N ASN A 369 -1.73 -0.15 -0.01
CA ASN A 369 -2.27 1.20 -0.23
C ASN A 369 -2.64 1.47 -1.69
N ASP A 370 -2.17 0.66 -2.63
CA ASP A 370 -2.44 0.75 -4.07
C ASP A 370 -3.44 -0.30 -4.56
N GLY A 371 -3.82 -1.26 -3.73
CA GLY A 371 -4.93 -2.18 -3.93
C GLY A 371 -4.46 -3.56 -4.35
N TYR A 372 -5.19 -4.59 -3.93
CA TYR A 372 -4.82 -5.98 -4.13
C TYR A 372 -4.89 -6.38 -5.61
N GLY A 373 -3.76 -6.84 -6.17
CA GLY A 373 -3.63 -7.09 -7.61
C GLY A 373 -3.33 -5.82 -8.42
N HIS A 374 -2.94 -4.73 -7.77
CA HIS A 374 -2.53 -3.48 -8.41
C HIS A 374 -1.29 -2.88 -7.76
N ILE A 375 -0.25 -2.66 -8.56
CA ILE A 375 0.99 -2.04 -8.11
C ILE A 375 1.32 -0.76 -8.88
N PHE A 376 1.68 0.30 -8.15
CA PHE A 376 2.26 1.52 -8.71
C PHE A 376 3.74 1.66 -8.34
N GLU A 377 4.63 1.37 -9.30
CA GLU A 377 6.08 1.52 -9.09
C GLU A 377 6.72 2.44 -10.15
N GLY A 378 7.37 3.50 -9.67
CA GLY A 378 8.15 4.42 -10.49
C GLY A 378 7.31 5.20 -11.49
N LYS A 379 7.15 4.66 -12.72
CA LYS A 379 6.43 5.30 -13.83
C LYS A 379 5.38 4.37 -14.46
N TYR A 380 5.13 3.24 -13.83
CA TYR A 380 4.27 2.20 -14.38
C TYR A 380 3.27 1.73 -13.34
N GLU A 381 2.07 1.42 -13.81
CA GLU A 381 1.06 0.69 -13.06
C GLU A 381 0.81 -0.64 -13.74
N LEU A 382 0.56 -1.67 -12.93
CA LEU A 382 0.21 -3.00 -13.36
C LEU A 382 -1.02 -3.46 -12.59
N TRP A 383 -2.06 -3.88 -13.32
CA TRP A 383 -3.17 -4.65 -12.77
C TRP A 383 -3.00 -6.10 -13.19
N PHE A 384 -3.07 -7.00 -12.23
CA PHE A 384 -2.95 -8.43 -12.42
C PHE A 384 -3.92 -9.19 -11.52
N ASP A 385 -4.12 -10.46 -11.81
CA ASP A 385 -4.88 -11.38 -10.96
C ASP A 385 -4.24 -12.76 -11.03
N ILE A 386 -4.52 -13.62 -10.07
CA ILE A 386 -4.01 -14.98 -10.02
C ILE A 386 -5.18 -15.92 -9.78
N SER A 387 -5.27 -16.96 -10.59
CA SER A 387 -6.24 -18.04 -10.41
C SER A 387 -5.56 -19.40 -10.47
N PHE A 388 -6.26 -20.43 -10.02
CA PHE A 388 -5.85 -21.82 -10.13
C PHE A 388 -6.94 -22.63 -10.84
N ASN A 389 -6.64 -23.86 -11.23
CA ASN A 389 -7.61 -24.74 -11.85
C ASN A 389 -8.54 -25.40 -10.81
N ASP A 390 -9.36 -24.57 -10.18
CA ASP A 390 -10.46 -24.97 -9.31
C ASP A 390 -11.42 -25.95 -10.02
N TYR A 391 -11.79 -27.03 -9.31
CA TYR A 391 -12.57 -28.15 -9.83
C TYR A 391 -14.01 -27.78 -10.18
N ASP A 392 -14.70 -27.01 -9.33
CA ASP A 392 -16.08 -26.59 -9.57
C ASP A 392 -16.22 -25.10 -9.93
N GLY A 393 -15.15 -24.34 -9.79
CA GLY A 393 -14.97 -23.02 -10.39
C GLY A 393 -15.68 -21.91 -9.63
N ASP A 394 -15.80 -22.03 -8.30
CA ASP A 394 -16.31 -20.96 -7.45
C ASP A 394 -15.24 -20.05 -6.83
N GLY A 395 -13.97 -20.38 -7.02
CA GLY A 395 -12.82 -19.59 -6.60
C GLY A 395 -12.25 -19.99 -5.24
N LEU A 396 -12.85 -20.95 -4.54
CA LEU A 396 -12.38 -21.43 -3.25
C LEU A 396 -11.35 -22.56 -3.44
N THR A 397 -10.33 -22.59 -2.60
CA THR A 397 -9.39 -23.72 -2.61
C THR A 397 -10.03 -24.96 -2.00
N TYR A 398 -9.59 -26.15 -2.44
CA TYR A 398 -10.01 -27.41 -1.84
C TYR A 398 -9.84 -27.43 -0.30
N TRP A 399 -8.79 -26.78 0.21
CA TRP A 399 -8.56 -26.68 1.66
C TRP A 399 -9.63 -25.82 2.34
N GLU A 400 -9.96 -24.65 1.79
CA GLU A 400 -11.00 -23.77 2.34
C GLU A 400 -12.32 -24.50 2.46
N GLU A 401 -12.71 -25.19 1.40
CA GLU A 401 -13.98 -25.90 1.38
C GLU A 401 -14.02 -27.06 2.38
N ASN A 402 -12.99 -27.90 2.46
CA ASN A 402 -13.02 -29.07 3.34
C ASN A 402 -12.77 -28.73 4.81
N ILE A 403 -11.88 -27.77 5.07
CA ILE A 403 -11.30 -27.53 6.40
C ILE A 403 -11.86 -26.26 7.05
N LEU A 404 -12.05 -25.19 6.27
CA LEU A 404 -12.44 -23.89 6.83
C LEU A 404 -13.95 -23.69 6.83
N TYR A 405 -14.57 -23.82 5.66
CA TYR A 405 -15.99 -23.52 5.41
C TYR A 405 -16.88 -24.77 5.52
N HIS A 406 -16.29 -25.95 5.38
CA HIS A 406 -17.02 -27.23 5.37
C HIS A 406 -18.10 -27.28 4.26
N THR A 407 -17.82 -26.66 3.11
CA THR A 407 -18.58 -26.77 1.86
C THR A 407 -18.16 -28.04 1.10
N ASN A 408 -18.56 -28.17 -0.18
CA ASN A 408 -18.26 -29.36 -0.97
C ASN A 408 -17.55 -28.99 -2.27
N PRO A 409 -16.28 -29.41 -2.46
CA PRO A 409 -15.39 -29.03 -3.59
C PRO A 409 -15.76 -29.60 -4.96
N LYS A 410 -17.03 -29.96 -5.12
CA LYS A 410 -17.64 -30.49 -6.33
C LYS A 410 -18.94 -29.78 -6.65
N ILE A 411 -19.30 -28.77 -5.88
CA ILE A 411 -20.54 -28.01 -5.96
C ILE A 411 -20.18 -26.54 -5.87
N ASN A 412 -20.13 -25.90 -7.03
CA ASN A 412 -19.94 -24.46 -7.15
C ASN A 412 -20.89 -23.69 -6.21
N ASP A 413 -20.29 -22.97 -5.27
CA ASP A 413 -20.97 -22.14 -4.27
C ASP A 413 -21.07 -20.66 -4.70
N SER A 414 -20.60 -20.26 -5.89
CA SER A 414 -20.62 -18.87 -6.34
C SER A 414 -22.00 -18.22 -6.24
N GLY A 415 -22.03 -17.01 -5.70
CA GLY A 415 -23.24 -16.23 -5.49
C GLY A 415 -24.07 -16.65 -4.27
N LYS A 416 -23.63 -17.63 -3.47
CA LYS A 416 -24.28 -17.98 -2.20
C LYS A 416 -23.85 -17.01 -1.10
N ASP A 417 -24.84 -16.52 -0.39
CA ASP A 417 -24.72 -15.71 0.83
C ASP A 417 -25.17 -16.60 2.00
N PHE A 418 -24.22 -17.19 2.72
CA PHE A 418 -24.50 -18.24 3.70
C PHE A 418 -25.01 -17.68 5.04
N ASP A 419 -24.57 -16.49 5.44
CA ASP A 419 -24.96 -15.84 6.68
C ASP A 419 -26.05 -14.77 6.53
N ASN A 420 -26.46 -14.49 5.28
CA ASN A 420 -27.51 -13.55 4.88
C ASN A 420 -27.18 -12.09 5.19
N ASP A 421 -25.91 -11.69 5.00
CA ASP A 421 -25.47 -10.32 5.18
C ASP A 421 -25.43 -9.48 3.90
N GLY A 422 -25.70 -10.13 2.76
CA GLY A 422 -25.89 -9.52 1.44
C GLY A 422 -24.70 -9.65 0.50
N ILE A 423 -23.58 -10.24 0.93
CA ILE A 423 -22.39 -10.48 0.10
C ILE A 423 -22.26 -11.97 -0.18
N PRO A 424 -21.82 -12.36 -1.40
CA PRO A 424 -21.57 -13.75 -1.72
C PRO A 424 -20.17 -14.21 -1.28
N ILE A 425 -20.07 -15.51 -1.00
CA ILE A 425 -18.88 -16.21 -0.51
C ILE A 425 -17.59 -15.88 -1.26
N GLU A 426 -17.61 -15.82 -2.59
CA GLU A 426 -16.41 -15.59 -3.39
C GLU A 426 -15.81 -14.19 -3.20
N TRP A 427 -16.64 -13.19 -2.86
CA TRP A 427 -16.15 -11.85 -2.59
C TRP A 427 -15.65 -11.75 -1.14
N GLU A 428 -16.40 -12.30 -0.19
CA GLU A 428 -16.00 -12.30 1.22
C GLU A 428 -14.64 -12.97 1.41
N ASP A 429 -14.46 -14.15 0.83
CA ASP A 429 -13.22 -14.92 0.90
C ASP A 429 -12.04 -14.13 0.31
N LYS A 430 -12.20 -13.62 -0.92
CA LYS A 430 -11.18 -12.81 -1.61
C LYS A 430 -10.70 -11.62 -0.78
N TRP A 431 -11.60 -10.99 -0.02
CA TRP A 431 -11.29 -9.80 0.77
C TRP A 431 -11.04 -10.09 2.26
N GLY A 432 -10.95 -11.37 2.64
CA GLY A 432 -10.57 -11.81 3.99
C GLY A 432 -11.69 -11.68 5.05
N TYR A 433 -12.94 -11.63 4.61
CA TYR A 433 -14.14 -11.77 5.45
C TYR A 433 -14.48 -13.26 5.64
N ASN A 434 -15.41 -13.57 6.54
CA ASN A 434 -15.81 -14.96 6.79
C ASN A 434 -17.25 -15.18 6.31
N PRO A 435 -17.46 -15.95 5.23
CA PRO A 435 -18.77 -16.21 4.62
C PRO A 435 -19.88 -16.79 5.51
N PHE A 436 -19.56 -17.17 6.74
CA PHE A 436 -20.49 -17.78 7.70
C PHE A 436 -20.66 -16.92 8.96
N ILE A 437 -20.13 -15.70 8.99
CA ILE A 437 -20.21 -14.78 10.12
C ILE A 437 -20.74 -13.44 9.64
N TYR A 438 -22.03 -13.23 9.91
CA TYR A 438 -22.72 -12.00 9.54
C TYR A 438 -21.91 -10.73 9.90
N GLU A 439 -21.64 -9.92 8.88
CA GLU A 439 -20.99 -8.64 8.97
C GLU A 439 -21.84 -7.54 8.33
N ASN A 440 -21.84 -6.32 8.89
CA ASN A 440 -22.73 -5.27 8.39
C ASN A 440 -22.16 -4.57 7.15
N HIS A 441 -22.02 -5.29 6.04
CA HIS A 441 -21.45 -4.79 4.78
C HIS A 441 -22.18 -3.60 4.17
N THR A 442 -23.42 -3.34 4.58
CA THR A 442 -24.16 -2.12 4.21
C THR A 442 -23.67 -0.85 4.92
N SER A 443 -22.71 -0.96 5.83
CA SER A 443 -22.15 0.16 6.61
C SER A 443 -20.63 0.10 6.78
N LEU A 444 -20.00 -0.96 6.28
CA LEU A 444 -18.56 -1.13 6.36
C LEU A 444 -17.92 -0.40 5.20
N ASP A 445 -17.07 0.56 5.52
CA ASP A 445 -16.23 1.33 4.60
C ASP A 445 -14.82 1.38 5.24
N PRO A 446 -13.98 0.36 5.01
CA PRO A 446 -12.70 0.23 5.70
C PRO A 446 -11.68 1.33 5.35
N ASP A 447 -11.72 1.86 4.14
CA ASP A 447 -10.78 2.82 3.57
C ASP A 447 -11.28 4.28 3.56
N ASN A 448 -12.56 4.48 3.90
CA ASN A 448 -13.23 5.75 4.13
C ASN A 448 -13.29 6.64 2.89
N ASP A 449 -13.64 6.05 1.75
CA ASP A 449 -13.87 6.78 0.51
C ASP A 449 -15.37 7.10 0.27
N GLY A 450 -16.25 6.57 1.12
CA GLY A 450 -17.69 6.74 0.99
C GLY A 450 -18.34 5.69 0.10
N ILE A 451 -17.69 4.56 -0.16
CA ILE A 451 -18.27 3.42 -0.87
C ILE A 451 -18.28 2.24 0.09
N GLU A 452 -19.47 1.79 0.52
CA GLU A 452 -19.51 0.67 1.47
C GLU A 452 -19.21 -0.67 0.78
N ASN A 453 -18.84 -1.71 1.54
CA ASN A 453 -18.52 -3.04 1.01
C ASN A 453 -19.61 -3.61 0.08
N ILE A 454 -20.90 -3.35 0.37
CA ILE A 454 -22.02 -3.78 -0.49
C ILE A 454 -22.03 -3.07 -1.85
N GLU A 455 -21.44 -1.90 -1.94
CA GLU A 455 -21.27 -1.09 -3.13
C GLU A 455 -19.97 -1.49 -3.86
N GLU A 456 -18.87 -1.64 -3.13
CA GLU A 456 -17.60 -2.20 -3.60
C GLU A 456 -17.81 -3.56 -4.30
N TRP A 457 -18.60 -4.45 -3.70
CA TRP A 457 -18.95 -5.73 -4.31
C TRP A 457 -19.68 -5.57 -5.66
N LYS A 458 -20.64 -4.65 -5.75
CA LYS A 458 -21.34 -4.37 -7.02
C LYS A 458 -20.39 -3.80 -8.06
N MET A 459 -19.36 -3.06 -7.64
CA MET A 459 -18.37 -2.43 -8.49
C MET A 459 -17.15 -3.32 -8.77
N ALA A 460 -17.03 -4.50 -8.17
CA ALA A 460 -15.84 -5.36 -8.23
C ALA A 460 -15.37 -5.69 -9.66
N HIS A 461 -16.30 -5.77 -10.62
CA HIS A 461 -15.99 -5.99 -12.05
C HIS A 461 -15.16 -4.86 -12.68
N TRP A 462 -15.12 -3.69 -12.05
CA TRP A 462 -14.35 -2.51 -12.43
C TRP A 462 -13.16 -2.27 -11.50
N PHE A 463 -12.69 -3.30 -10.81
CA PHE A 463 -11.52 -3.27 -9.93
C PHE A 463 -11.70 -2.47 -8.64
N SER A 464 -12.93 -2.34 -8.13
CA SER A 464 -13.19 -1.84 -6.77
C SER A 464 -12.45 -2.68 -5.73
N ASP A 465 -11.88 -2.02 -4.72
CA ASP A 465 -11.16 -2.65 -3.62
C ASP A 465 -11.58 -2.02 -2.27
N PRO A 466 -12.16 -2.79 -1.33
CA PRO A 466 -12.66 -2.27 -0.05
C PRO A 466 -11.57 -1.77 0.91
N TYR A 467 -10.29 -1.87 0.55
CA TYR A 467 -9.16 -1.39 1.34
C TYR A 467 -8.39 -0.26 0.65
N ARG A 468 -8.75 0.12 -0.57
CA ARG A 468 -8.10 1.18 -1.34
C ARG A 468 -9.12 2.17 -1.89
N LYS A 469 -8.90 3.43 -1.52
CA LYS A 469 -9.71 4.58 -1.94
C LYS A 469 -9.98 4.61 -3.43
N ASP A 470 -11.27 4.55 -3.77
CA ASP A 470 -11.82 4.59 -5.10
C ASP A 470 -12.68 5.86 -5.31
N ILE A 471 -12.65 6.38 -6.53
CA ILE A 471 -13.58 7.44 -6.98
C ILE A 471 -14.15 7.00 -8.32
N PHE A 472 -15.46 6.75 -8.36
CA PHE A 472 -16.19 6.42 -9.57
C PHE A 472 -16.79 7.67 -10.20
N ILE A 473 -16.60 7.86 -11.50
CA ILE A 473 -17.09 9.03 -12.23
C ILE A 473 -17.75 8.61 -13.54
N GLU A 474 -19.00 9.01 -13.74
CA GLU A 474 -19.71 8.84 -15.01
C GLU A 474 -19.66 10.14 -15.82
N VAL A 475 -19.26 10.02 -17.09
CA VAL A 475 -19.05 11.17 -17.98
C VAL A 475 -19.98 11.09 -19.19
N ASP A 476 -21.07 11.84 -19.11
CA ASP A 476 -21.98 12.05 -20.24
C ASP A 476 -21.50 13.21 -21.09
N HIS A 477 -21.69 13.09 -22.40
CA HIS A 477 -21.21 14.08 -23.35
C HIS A 477 -22.27 14.50 -24.34
N MET A 478 -22.22 15.77 -24.71
CA MET A 478 -23.15 16.32 -25.69
C MET A 478 -22.73 15.93 -27.11
N ALA A 479 -23.75 15.56 -27.90
CA ALA A 479 -23.60 15.31 -29.32
C ALA A 479 -22.99 16.51 -30.04
N ALA A 480 -22.31 16.24 -31.16
CA ALA A 480 -21.77 17.30 -32.01
C ALA A 480 -22.88 18.22 -32.54
N ARG A 481 -22.60 19.53 -32.64
CA ARG A 481 -23.54 20.54 -33.21
C ARG A 481 -24.08 20.15 -34.58
N ASN A 482 -23.24 19.51 -35.39
CA ASN A 482 -23.55 18.99 -36.71
C ASN A 482 -22.48 17.95 -37.11
N LYS A 483 -22.68 17.28 -38.24
CA LYS A 483 -21.77 16.24 -38.77
C LYS A 483 -20.32 16.68 -39.03
N PHE A 484 -20.05 17.99 -39.03
CA PHE A 484 -18.71 18.55 -39.28
C PHE A 484 -18.04 19.05 -38.00
N SER A 485 -18.73 19.01 -36.86
CA SER A 485 -18.23 19.46 -35.56
C SER A 485 -17.70 18.28 -34.75
N LYS A 486 -16.68 18.49 -33.92
CA LYS A 486 -16.21 17.47 -32.97
C LYS A 486 -17.24 17.31 -31.83
N PRO A 487 -17.56 16.08 -31.40
CA PRO A 487 -18.42 15.84 -30.23
C PRO A 487 -17.74 16.38 -28.95
N TYR A 488 -18.51 16.63 -27.90
CA TYR A 488 -18.01 17.24 -26.67
C TYR A 488 -17.48 16.20 -25.68
N ILE A 489 -16.55 15.35 -26.09
CA ILE A 489 -16.01 14.24 -25.29
C ILE A 489 -14.78 14.62 -24.45
N LEU A 490 -14.49 13.82 -23.42
CA LEU A 490 -13.25 13.91 -22.64
C LEU A 490 -12.07 13.32 -23.44
N PRO A 491 -11.00 14.08 -23.73
CA PRO A 491 -9.87 13.52 -24.44
C PRO A 491 -9.16 12.42 -23.63
N GLU A 492 -8.72 11.35 -24.30
CA GLU A 492 -8.02 10.24 -23.65
C GLU A 492 -6.80 10.71 -22.83
N LYS A 493 -5.99 11.62 -23.37
CA LYS A 493 -4.84 12.15 -22.61
C LYS A 493 -5.26 12.92 -21.36
N SER A 494 -6.43 13.56 -21.36
CA SER A 494 -6.96 14.25 -20.18
C SER A 494 -7.30 13.24 -19.08
N LYS A 495 -7.98 12.12 -19.43
CA LYS A 495 -8.24 11.01 -18.49
C LYS A 495 -6.95 10.48 -17.89
N GLN A 496 -5.93 10.23 -18.72
CA GLN A 496 -4.65 9.70 -18.27
C GLN A 496 -3.88 10.65 -17.33
N MET A 497 -3.98 11.96 -17.54
CA MET A 497 -3.41 12.96 -16.63
C MET A 497 -4.14 12.96 -15.28
N LEU A 498 -5.46 12.81 -15.28
CA LEU A 498 -6.25 12.68 -14.05
C LEU A 498 -5.84 11.42 -13.28
N TYR A 499 -5.86 10.24 -13.93
CA TYR A 499 -5.41 8.98 -13.33
C TYR A 499 -4.03 9.12 -12.68
N THR A 500 -3.05 9.66 -13.41
CA THR A 500 -1.67 9.86 -12.89
C THR A 500 -1.64 10.69 -11.63
N THR A 501 -2.45 11.74 -11.58
CA THR A 501 -2.47 12.66 -10.45
C THR A 501 -3.05 11.96 -9.22
N PHE A 502 -4.21 11.31 -9.35
CA PHE A 502 -4.85 10.62 -8.22
C PHE A 502 -4.07 9.36 -7.76
N THR A 503 -3.53 8.55 -8.67
CA THR A 503 -2.68 7.39 -8.31
C THR A 503 -1.49 7.83 -7.43
N SER A 504 -0.87 8.98 -7.74
CA SER A 504 0.27 9.48 -6.94
C SER A 504 -0.08 9.86 -5.50
N HIS A 505 -1.38 9.94 -5.19
CA HIS A 505 -1.95 10.17 -3.87
C HIS A 505 -2.67 8.94 -3.31
N HIS A 506 -2.44 7.75 -3.87
CA HIS A 506 -3.06 6.48 -3.46
C HIS A 506 -4.59 6.54 -3.50
N ILE A 507 -5.14 7.15 -4.56
CA ILE A 507 -6.57 7.17 -4.87
C ILE A 507 -6.73 6.67 -6.29
N MET A 508 -7.54 5.63 -6.47
CA MET A 508 -7.84 5.08 -7.77
C MET A 508 -9.07 5.79 -8.36
N LEU A 509 -8.96 6.19 -9.62
CA LEU A 509 -10.00 6.93 -10.31
C LEU A 509 -10.58 6.09 -11.44
N HIS A 510 -11.88 5.86 -11.41
CA HIS A 510 -12.63 5.08 -12.40
C HIS A 510 -13.51 5.99 -13.24
N ILE A 511 -13.07 6.35 -14.45
CA ILE A 511 -13.85 7.21 -15.36
C ILE A 511 -14.62 6.36 -16.36
N ASP A 512 -15.94 6.34 -16.22
CA ASP A 512 -16.89 5.75 -17.16
C ASP A 512 -17.34 6.75 -18.22
N ASP A 513 -16.73 6.68 -19.40
CA ASP A 513 -17.18 7.37 -20.62
C ASP A 513 -17.89 6.42 -21.61
N GLY A 514 -18.49 5.35 -21.09
CA GLY A 514 -19.13 4.27 -21.85
C GLY A 514 -18.54 2.88 -21.60
N CYS A 515 -17.45 2.79 -20.82
CA CYS A 515 -16.76 1.53 -20.57
C CYS A 515 -17.28 0.74 -19.36
N MET A 516 -18.12 1.35 -18.52
CA MET A 516 -18.70 0.75 -17.31
C MET A 516 -20.24 0.78 -17.32
N GLY A 517 -20.84 0.92 -18.51
CA GLY A 517 -22.30 0.82 -18.73
C GLY A 517 -23.10 2.13 -18.60
N GLY A 518 -22.44 3.24 -18.25
CA GLY A 518 -22.95 4.62 -18.30
C GLY A 518 -22.38 5.38 -19.49
N GLY A 519 -22.16 6.69 -19.35
CA GLY A 519 -21.42 7.52 -20.32
C GLY A 519 -22.18 7.75 -21.63
N GLU A 520 -23.34 8.36 -21.53
CA GLU A 520 -24.31 8.50 -22.61
C GLU A 520 -24.04 9.75 -23.49
N GLU A 521 -24.46 9.69 -24.76
CA GLU A 521 -24.50 10.87 -25.63
C GLU A 521 -25.83 11.61 -25.44
N ILE A 522 -25.76 12.85 -24.94
CA ILE A 522 -26.94 13.71 -24.75
C ILE A 522 -27.18 14.62 -25.97
N PRO A 523 -28.45 14.97 -26.29
CA PRO A 523 -28.78 15.81 -27.44
C PRO A 523 -28.05 17.15 -27.45
N TYR A 524 -27.63 17.58 -28.63
CA TYR A 524 -26.97 18.88 -28.78
C TYR A 524 -27.89 20.04 -28.38
N LYS A 525 -27.35 20.90 -27.52
CA LYS A 525 -27.89 22.23 -27.24
C LYS A 525 -26.76 23.23 -27.13
N GLU A 526 -26.90 24.37 -27.78
CA GLU A 526 -25.84 25.38 -27.79
C GLU A 526 -25.49 25.84 -26.37
N ARG A 527 -26.50 26.11 -25.54
CA ARG A 527 -26.34 26.45 -24.13
C ARG A 527 -27.39 25.74 -23.28
N ILE A 528 -26.94 25.10 -22.19
CA ILE A 528 -27.82 24.50 -21.19
C ILE A 528 -28.05 25.45 -20.01
N THR A 529 -29.25 25.45 -19.45
CA THR A 529 -29.60 26.21 -18.24
C THR A 529 -29.42 25.37 -16.98
N TYR A 530 -29.41 25.99 -15.80
CA TYR A 530 -29.37 25.28 -14.51
C TYR A 530 -30.55 24.32 -14.29
N ASN A 531 -31.72 24.62 -14.85
CA ASN A 531 -32.86 23.71 -14.78
C ASN A 531 -32.62 22.48 -15.65
N GLU A 532 -32.04 22.68 -16.83
CA GLU A 532 -31.75 21.60 -17.78
C GLU A 532 -30.61 20.70 -17.33
N THR A 533 -29.61 21.21 -16.58
CA THR A 533 -28.59 20.35 -15.98
C THR A 533 -29.20 19.36 -14.99
N LYS A 534 -30.21 19.78 -14.22
CA LYS A 534 -30.98 18.89 -13.34
C LYS A 534 -31.85 17.90 -14.10
N GLU A 535 -32.49 18.34 -15.19
CA GLU A 535 -33.27 17.44 -16.07
C GLU A 535 -32.36 16.37 -16.70
N ILE A 536 -31.16 16.75 -17.16
CA ILE A 536 -30.16 15.80 -17.68
C ILE A 536 -29.74 14.81 -16.60
N TYR A 537 -29.42 15.30 -15.39
CA TYR A 537 -29.05 14.43 -14.27
C TYR A 537 -30.12 13.36 -13.99
N TRP A 538 -31.37 13.79 -13.96
CA TRP A 538 -32.50 12.90 -13.73
C TRP A 538 -32.72 11.89 -14.85
N GLN A 539 -32.64 12.36 -16.10
CA GLN A 539 -33.00 11.55 -17.25
C GLN A 539 -31.91 10.56 -17.64
N TYR A 540 -30.65 10.99 -17.63
CA TYR A 540 -29.53 10.23 -18.18
C TYR A 540 -28.78 9.46 -17.10
N PHE A 541 -28.26 10.14 -16.07
CA PHE A 541 -27.54 9.47 -14.97
C PHE A 541 -28.45 8.59 -14.12
N LEU A 542 -29.54 9.15 -13.58
CA LEU A 542 -30.44 8.39 -12.71
C LEU A 542 -31.48 7.56 -13.48
N ARG A 543 -31.61 7.76 -14.79
CA ARG A 543 -32.61 7.06 -15.63
C ARG A 543 -34.03 7.13 -15.07
N ASN A 544 -34.39 8.29 -14.53
CA ASN A 544 -35.65 8.60 -13.86
C ASN A 544 -35.95 7.69 -12.64
N SER A 545 -34.92 7.19 -11.95
CA SER A 545 -35.05 6.31 -10.78
C SER A 545 -34.12 6.72 -9.65
N THR A 546 -34.68 6.96 -8.45
CA THR A 546 -33.88 7.15 -7.22
C THR A 546 -33.25 5.86 -6.71
N GLN A 547 -33.64 4.72 -7.28
CA GLN A 547 -33.12 3.38 -6.97
C GLN A 547 -32.06 2.94 -7.98
N ASN A 548 -31.52 3.87 -8.76
CA ASN A 548 -30.42 3.57 -9.67
C ASN A 548 -29.21 3.13 -8.83
N PRO A 549 -28.64 1.93 -9.08
CA PRO A 549 -27.57 1.37 -8.25
C PRO A 549 -26.25 2.14 -8.33
N ARG A 550 -26.11 3.10 -9.26
CA ARG A 550 -24.94 3.98 -9.37
C ARG A 550 -25.04 5.21 -8.45
N LYS A 551 -26.25 5.55 -8.02
CA LYS A 551 -26.50 6.70 -7.14
C LYS A 551 -25.88 6.43 -5.77
N GLY A 552 -25.07 7.36 -5.29
CA GLY A 552 -24.33 7.18 -4.04
C GLY A 552 -22.94 6.56 -4.25
N ILE A 553 -22.62 6.08 -5.45
CA ILE A 553 -21.29 5.53 -5.78
C ILE A 553 -20.56 6.45 -6.78
N PHE A 554 -21.28 6.94 -7.79
CA PHE A 554 -20.67 7.73 -8.87
C PHE A 554 -20.81 9.23 -8.62
N HIS A 555 -19.74 9.96 -8.94
CA HIS A 555 -19.82 11.36 -9.34
C HIS A 555 -20.26 11.46 -10.80
N TYR A 556 -20.93 12.55 -11.16
CA TYR A 556 -21.55 12.71 -12.47
C TYR A 556 -21.05 13.94 -13.21
N VAL A 557 -20.73 13.81 -14.49
CA VAL A 557 -20.10 14.88 -15.28
C VAL A 557 -20.81 15.08 -16.60
N ILE A 558 -21.23 16.32 -16.84
CA ILE A 558 -21.81 16.71 -18.13
C ILE A 558 -20.78 17.51 -18.94
N LEU A 559 -20.35 16.96 -20.07
CA LEU A 559 -19.56 17.68 -21.06
C LEU A 559 -20.45 18.31 -22.12
N CYS A 560 -20.60 19.63 -22.07
CA CYS A 560 -21.57 20.35 -22.90
C CYS A 560 -20.89 21.37 -23.83
N SER A 561 -21.68 21.98 -24.72
CA SER A 561 -21.26 23.15 -25.49
C SER A 561 -20.95 24.34 -24.57
N TYR A 562 -21.98 25.08 -24.15
CA TYR A 562 -21.87 26.12 -23.11
C TYR A 562 -22.76 25.76 -21.91
N GLY A 563 -22.23 25.96 -20.71
CA GLY A 563 -22.97 25.78 -19.46
C GLY A 563 -23.91 26.94 -19.13
N ALA A 564 -24.57 26.82 -17.97
CA ALA A 564 -25.46 27.84 -17.42
C ALA A 564 -24.72 29.11 -16.99
N THR A 565 -23.43 28.98 -16.66
CA THR A 565 -22.56 30.08 -16.26
C THR A 565 -21.75 30.64 -17.44
N SER A 566 -21.07 31.76 -17.22
CA SER A 566 -20.08 32.33 -18.15
C SER A 566 -18.66 31.74 -17.95
N ARG A 567 -18.54 30.62 -17.21
CA ARG A 567 -17.27 29.99 -16.85
C ARG A 567 -17.06 28.66 -17.57
N GLY A 568 -15.86 28.10 -17.41
CA GLY A 568 -15.45 26.82 -18.02
C GLY A 568 -16.11 25.59 -17.38
N GLY A 569 -16.61 25.71 -16.16
CA GLY A 569 -17.35 24.67 -15.45
C GLY A 569 -18.12 25.24 -14.25
N HIS A 570 -18.87 24.36 -13.59
CA HIS A 570 -19.39 24.56 -12.22
C HIS A 570 -19.95 23.24 -11.67
N ALA A 571 -19.78 23.00 -10.38
CA ALA A 571 -20.50 21.96 -9.64
C ALA A 571 -21.97 22.37 -9.38
N PHE A 572 -22.86 21.38 -9.29
CA PHE A 572 -24.27 21.60 -8.96
C PHE A 572 -24.90 20.37 -8.31
N GLN A 573 -25.90 20.58 -7.45
CA GLN A 573 -26.69 19.52 -6.86
C GLN A 573 -27.81 19.10 -7.81
N GLY A 574 -27.73 17.86 -8.32
CA GLY A 574 -28.77 17.26 -9.16
C GLY A 574 -30.05 16.97 -8.38
N TRP A 575 -29.90 16.30 -7.23
CA TRP A 575 -31.01 15.91 -6.36
C TRP A 575 -30.75 16.17 -4.87
N ASP A 576 -29.99 15.31 -4.19
CA ASP A 576 -29.81 15.29 -2.73
C ASP A 576 -28.41 15.67 -2.27
N ASN A 577 -27.38 15.34 -3.05
CA ASN A 577 -26.00 15.73 -2.73
C ASN A 577 -25.29 16.46 -3.87
N LEU A 578 -24.16 17.08 -3.54
CA LEU A 578 -23.26 17.70 -4.50
C LEU A 578 -22.27 16.65 -5.06
N ASP A 579 -22.78 15.86 -5.98
CA ASP A 579 -22.10 14.74 -6.67
C ASP A 579 -21.83 15.04 -8.16
N THR A 580 -22.27 16.20 -8.66
CA THR A 580 -22.32 16.48 -10.10
C THR A 580 -21.64 17.79 -10.49
N PHE A 581 -21.02 17.82 -11.66
CA PHE A 581 -20.52 19.05 -12.27
C PHE A 581 -20.65 19.09 -13.80
N VAL A 582 -20.56 20.30 -14.36
CA VAL A 582 -20.58 20.56 -15.80
C VAL A 582 -19.24 21.11 -16.26
N LEU A 583 -18.79 20.69 -17.43
CA LEU A 583 -17.73 21.36 -18.18
C LEU A 583 -18.25 21.91 -19.51
N ALA A 584 -18.01 23.20 -19.76
CA ALA A 584 -18.34 23.89 -21.00
C ALA A 584 -17.20 23.71 -22.02
N VAL A 585 -17.26 22.63 -22.78
CA VAL A 585 -16.21 22.25 -23.72
C VAL A 585 -16.11 23.22 -24.90
N GLN A 586 -17.22 23.84 -25.35
CA GLN A 586 -17.14 24.88 -26.38
C GLN A 586 -16.42 26.13 -25.86
N TYR A 587 -16.68 26.54 -24.62
CA TYR A 587 -15.95 27.64 -23.98
C TYR A 587 -14.44 27.38 -24.01
N ILE A 588 -14.00 26.18 -23.62
CA ILE A 588 -12.56 25.81 -23.67
C ILE A 588 -12.01 25.88 -25.11
N ARG A 589 -12.78 25.42 -26.10
CA ARG A 589 -12.38 25.44 -27.52
C ARG A 589 -12.21 26.86 -28.08
N ASP A 590 -13.00 27.81 -27.61
CA ASP A 590 -12.91 29.21 -28.02
C ASP A 590 -11.66 29.90 -27.47
N TRP A 591 -11.27 29.57 -26.23
CA TRP A 591 -10.12 30.18 -25.54
C TRP A 591 -8.79 29.46 -25.76
N ARG A 592 -8.80 28.21 -26.27
CA ARG A 592 -7.60 27.43 -26.58
C ARG A 592 -7.67 26.91 -28.00
N LEU A 593 -6.73 27.34 -28.85
CA LEU A 593 -6.70 26.94 -30.26
C LEU A 593 -6.04 25.58 -30.47
N LYS A 594 -4.99 25.25 -29.70
CA LYS A 594 -4.23 24.01 -29.87
C LYS A 594 -4.86 22.84 -29.11
N GLU A 595 -4.89 21.68 -29.74
CA GLU A 595 -5.45 20.45 -29.15
C GLU A 595 -4.74 20.04 -27.86
N LYS A 596 -3.40 20.10 -27.83
CA LYS A 596 -2.61 19.82 -26.61
C LYS A 596 -2.95 20.75 -25.44
N GLU A 597 -3.23 22.02 -25.72
CA GLU A 597 -3.63 22.98 -24.68
C GLU A 597 -5.05 22.68 -24.19
N ARG A 598 -5.95 22.23 -25.07
CA ARG A 598 -7.30 21.77 -24.69
C ARG A 598 -7.24 20.52 -23.82
N GLU A 599 -6.37 19.57 -24.12
CA GLU A 599 -6.19 18.36 -23.29
C GLU A 599 -5.80 18.70 -21.84
N ILE A 600 -4.85 19.63 -21.66
CA ILE A 600 -4.43 20.08 -20.32
C ILE A 600 -5.53 20.85 -19.61
N VAL A 601 -6.18 21.80 -20.30
CA VAL A 601 -7.26 22.60 -19.72
C VAL A 601 -8.47 21.74 -19.34
N MET A 602 -8.85 20.77 -20.18
CA MET A 602 -9.94 19.85 -19.87
C MET A 602 -9.66 19.05 -18.60
N ALA A 603 -8.45 18.49 -18.45
CA ALA A 603 -8.07 17.77 -17.24
C ALA A 603 -8.03 18.69 -16.01
N SER A 604 -7.42 19.87 -16.14
CA SER A 604 -7.29 20.87 -15.06
C SER A 604 -8.65 21.35 -14.56
N LEU A 605 -9.58 21.66 -15.47
CA LEU A 605 -10.94 22.09 -15.08
C LEU A 605 -11.80 20.93 -14.60
N PHE A 606 -11.66 19.72 -15.16
CA PHE A 606 -12.33 18.54 -14.64
C PHE A 606 -11.94 18.28 -13.18
N MET A 607 -10.64 18.32 -12.90
CA MET A 607 -10.12 18.18 -11.54
C MET A 607 -10.58 19.33 -10.63
N HIS A 608 -10.59 20.57 -11.12
CA HIS A 608 -11.12 21.72 -10.38
C HIS A 608 -12.56 21.49 -9.91
N GLU A 609 -13.45 21.11 -10.82
CA GLU A 609 -14.86 20.90 -10.50
C GLU A 609 -15.08 19.64 -9.64
N LEU A 610 -14.31 18.57 -9.88
CA LEU A 610 -14.29 17.39 -9.01
C LEU A 610 -13.92 17.77 -7.57
N GLY A 611 -12.99 18.69 -7.36
CA GLY A 611 -12.59 19.18 -6.03
C GLY A 611 -13.74 19.74 -5.21
N HIS A 612 -14.72 20.40 -5.85
CA HIS A 612 -15.94 20.86 -5.16
C HIS A 612 -16.83 19.69 -4.70
N THR A 613 -16.92 18.63 -5.50
CA THR A 613 -17.63 17.40 -5.07
C THR A 613 -16.86 16.58 -4.03
N LEU A 614 -15.63 16.99 -3.71
CA LEU A 614 -14.79 16.45 -2.64
C LEU A 614 -14.64 17.44 -1.45
N GLY A 615 -15.57 18.40 -1.34
CA GLY A 615 -15.65 19.29 -0.18
C GLY A 615 -14.78 20.55 -0.22
N LEU A 616 -14.05 20.83 -1.30
CA LEU A 616 -13.17 22.01 -1.38
C LEU A 616 -13.91 23.24 -1.91
N PHE A 617 -14.03 24.28 -1.08
CA PHE A 617 -14.75 25.52 -1.41
C PHE A 617 -14.02 26.78 -0.92
N GLU A 618 -14.45 27.96 -1.37
CA GLU A 618 -13.93 29.25 -0.92
C GLU A 618 -14.00 29.45 0.62
N PHE A 619 -14.98 28.84 1.30
CA PHE A 619 -15.08 28.90 2.76
C PHE A 619 -14.13 27.94 3.49
N VAL A 620 -13.59 26.93 2.80
CA VAL A 620 -12.51 26.08 3.32
C VAL A 620 -11.19 26.84 3.28
N PHE A 621 -10.93 27.51 2.16
CA PHE A 621 -9.78 28.38 2.00
C PHE A 621 -10.08 29.51 0.99
N ASP A 622 -9.88 30.76 1.42
CA ASP A 622 -10.14 31.97 0.62
C ASP A 622 -9.46 32.00 -0.76
N GLY A 623 -8.44 31.16 -1.01
CA GLY A 623 -7.75 31.08 -2.30
C GLY A 623 -8.47 30.24 -3.35
N ILE A 624 -9.38 29.35 -2.93
CA ILE A 624 -10.26 28.55 -3.80
C ILE A 624 -11.26 29.49 -4.47
N ASP A 625 -11.42 29.39 -5.79
CA ASP A 625 -12.37 30.19 -6.58
C ASP A 625 -12.24 31.72 -6.44
N ASN A 626 -11.11 32.19 -5.93
CA ASN A 626 -10.96 33.60 -5.65
C ASN A 626 -10.91 34.42 -6.94
N GLU A 627 -11.95 35.20 -7.19
CA GLU A 627 -12.07 36.06 -8.38
C GLU A 627 -10.90 37.06 -8.54
N SER A 628 -10.28 37.46 -7.42
CA SER A 628 -9.12 38.35 -7.46
C SER A 628 -7.81 37.64 -7.85
N CYS A 629 -7.84 36.35 -8.15
CA CYS A 629 -6.75 35.56 -8.71
C CYS A 629 -6.73 35.50 -10.25
N ASN A 630 -7.68 36.13 -10.95
CA ASN A 630 -7.79 36.05 -12.41
C ASN A 630 -6.77 36.94 -13.19
N ALA A 631 -6.22 37.98 -12.57
CA ALA A 631 -5.30 38.90 -13.27
C ALA A 631 -4.22 39.54 -12.39
N PRO A 632 -3.02 39.85 -12.95
CA PRO A 632 -1.90 40.44 -12.20
C PRO A 632 -2.16 41.79 -11.53
N TRP A 633 -3.19 42.53 -11.91
CA TRP A 633 -3.55 43.81 -11.26
C TRP A 633 -4.52 43.64 -10.08
N LEU A 634 -5.01 42.42 -9.83
CA LEU A 634 -5.89 42.10 -8.71
C LEU A 634 -5.07 41.58 -7.51
N LYS A 635 -5.60 41.76 -6.30
CA LYS A 635 -4.89 41.49 -5.05
C LYS A 635 -4.60 39.99 -4.84
N GLY A 636 -5.61 39.13 -5.07
CA GLY A 636 -5.52 37.68 -4.89
C GLY A 636 -4.43 37.03 -5.72
N TRP A 637 -4.22 37.52 -6.95
CA TRP A 637 -3.16 37.04 -7.85
C TRP A 637 -1.79 36.97 -7.18
N TRP A 638 -1.49 37.93 -6.30
CA TRP A 638 -0.22 37.98 -5.58
C TRP A 638 -0.29 37.30 -4.21
N ILE A 639 -1.41 37.42 -3.50
CA ILE A 639 -1.61 36.81 -2.17
C ILE A 639 -1.54 35.28 -2.26
N TYR A 640 -2.25 34.70 -3.23
CA TYR A 640 -2.36 33.25 -3.43
C TYR A 640 -1.47 32.76 -4.58
N ARG A 641 -0.40 33.50 -4.92
CA ARG A 641 0.52 33.08 -5.99
C ARG A 641 1.20 31.74 -5.69
N ASN A 642 1.40 31.45 -4.41
CA ASN A 642 2.04 30.23 -3.96
C ASN A 642 1.04 29.07 -3.89
N TYR A 643 -0.27 29.34 -3.86
CA TYR A 643 -1.32 28.33 -3.89
C TYR A 643 -1.35 27.61 -5.25
N LYS A 644 -0.56 26.54 -5.40
CA LYS A 644 -0.34 25.81 -6.67
C LYS A 644 -1.38 24.72 -6.88
N SER A 645 -2.64 25.14 -6.99
CA SER A 645 -3.79 24.25 -7.16
C SER A 645 -4.60 24.61 -8.40
N CYS A 646 -5.23 23.62 -9.03
CA CYS A 646 -6.23 23.86 -10.06
C CYS A 646 -7.45 24.64 -9.53
N LEU A 647 -7.71 24.63 -8.22
CA LEU A 647 -8.77 25.40 -7.55
C LEU A 647 -8.51 26.92 -7.50
N ASN A 648 -7.27 27.33 -7.76
CA ASN A 648 -6.90 28.74 -7.88
C ASN A 648 -7.10 29.21 -9.33
N TYR A 649 -7.90 30.26 -9.57
CA TYR A 649 -8.12 30.80 -10.91
C TYR A 649 -6.87 31.29 -11.65
N ARG A 650 -5.78 31.55 -10.92
CA ARG A 650 -4.49 31.80 -11.56
C ARG A 650 -3.96 30.59 -12.33
N TYR A 651 -4.31 29.38 -11.91
CA TYR A 651 -3.74 28.12 -12.37
C TYR A 651 -4.76 27.13 -12.95
N SER A 652 -6.06 27.38 -12.78
CA SER A 652 -7.18 26.51 -13.20
C SER A 652 -7.22 26.09 -14.67
N PHE A 653 -6.41 26.72 -15.52
CA PHE A 653 -6.24 26.38 -16.95
C PHE A 653 -4.85 25.83 -17.29
N SER A 654 -4.05 25.40 -16.30
CA SER A 654 -2.63 25.06 -16.52
C SER A 654 -2.02 24.02 -15.59
N ILE A 655 -2.55 23.85 -14.38
CA ILE A 655 -2.05 22.87 -13.40
C ILE A 655 -3.08 21.76 -13.26
N ILE A 656 -2.66 20.51 -13.41
CA ILE A 656 -3.49 19.32 -13.17
C ILE A 656 -3.00 18.73 -11.85
N ASN A 657 -3.29 19.43 -10.76
CA ASN A 657 -2.98 19.00 -9.42
C ASN A 657 -3.76 19.85 -8.42
N TYR A 658 -4.04 19.28 -7.26
CA TYR A 658 -4.31 20.08 -6.08
C TYR A 658 -2.99 20.44 -5.37
N SER A 659 -3.05 21.42 -4.47
CA SER A 659 -1.88 21.80 -3.68
C SER A 659 -1.66 20.83 -2.52
N ASP A 660 -0.39 20.59 -2.19
CA ASP A 660 0.07 19.83 -1.02
C ASP A 660 0.52 20.74 0.15
N GLY A 661 0.35 22.05 0.02
CA GLY A 661 0.70 23.05 1.04
C GLY A 661 2.21 23.32 1.19
N THR A 662 3.05 22.80 0.30
CA THR A 662 4.52 22.87 0.43
C THR A 662 5.16 24.14 -0.15
N HIS A 663 4.43 24.95 -0.91
CA HIS A 663 4.92 26.14 -1.61
C HIS A 663 4.94 27.42 -0.74
N GLY A 664 4.79 27.27 0.58
CA GLY A 664 5.00 28.32 1.56
C GLY A 664 3.74 29.13 1.88
N LYS A 665 3.91 30.43 2.13
CA LYS A 665 2.81 31.26 2.66
C LYS A 665 1.60 31.29 1.71
N ASN A 666 0.41 31.08 2.28
CA ASN A 666 -0.88 31.02 1.58
C ASN A 666 -0.93 29.90 0.52
N ASP A 667 -0.23 28.80 0.75
CA ASP A 667 -0.40 27.55 0.02
C ASP A 667 -1.18 26.60 0.94
N PHE A 668 -2.44 26.34 0.59
CA PHE A 668 -3.32 25.45 1.35
C PHE A 668 -3.12 24.01 0.88
N ASP A 669 -3.06 23.06 1.79
CA ASP A 669 -2.96 21.63 1.47
C ASP A 669 -4.35 21.10 1.12
N ASP A 670 -4.70 21.14 -0.16
CA ASP A 670 -5.97 20.62 -0.66
C ASP A 670 -6.03 19.10 -0.54
N TRP A 671 -4.95 18.38 -0.89
CA TRP A 671 -4.90 16.93 -0.84
C TRP A 671 -5.12 16.38 0.58
N GLY A 672 -4.59 17.06 1.59
CA GLY A 672 -4.83 16.72 2.98
C GLY A 672 -6.23 17.09 3.50
N ASN A 673 -7.04 17.81 2.71
CA ASN A 673 -8.35 18.32 3.12
C ASN A 673 -9.51 17.95 2.16
N ILE A 674 -9.28 17.12 1.15
CA ILE A 674 -10.39 16.49 0.42
C ILE A 674 -11.16 15.57 1.36
N ASP A 675 -12.48 15.57 1.20
CA ASP A 675 -13.39 14.64 1.85
C ASP A 675 -13.99 13.75 0.77
N LEU A 676 -13.51 12.50 0.71
CA LEU A 676 -13.98 11.52 -0.27
C LEU A 676 -15.45 11.15 -0.04
N THR A 677 -15.96 11.28 1.18
CA THR A 677 -17.35 10.97 1.53
C THR A 677 -18.33 12.13 1.25
N PHE A 678 -17.81 13.29 0.82
CA PHE A 678 -18.60 14.52 0.71
C PHE A 678 -19.76 14.41 -0.29
N PHE A 679 -19.58 13.66 -1.38
CA PHE A 679 -20.61 13.48 -2.40
C PHE A 679 -21.83 12.67 -1.91
N GLN A 680 -21.72 11.97 -0.78
CA GLN A 680 -22.85 11.31 -0.12
C GLN A 680 -23.46 12.11 1.04
N ASN A 681 -22.68 12.99 1.66
CA ASN A 681 -23.05 13.72 2.89
C ASN A 681 -22.82 15.23 2.78
N SER A 682 -23.08 15.78 1.60
CA SER A 682 -22.74 17.18 1.31
C SER A 682 -23.51 18.13 2.23
N SER A 683 -22.78 18.86 3.06
CA SER A 683 -23.33 19.94 3.88
C SER A 683 -22.54 21.21 3.61
N TYR A 684 -23.13 22.09 2.81
CA TYR A 684 -22.58 23.41 2.51
C TYR A 684 -23.69 24.43 2.69
N TYR A 685 -23.43 25.46 3.50
CA TYR A 685 -24.42 26.48 3.79
C TYR A 685 -24.61 27.38 2.55
N PHE A 686 -25.87 27.54 2.14
CA PHE A 686 -26.33 28.61 1.23
C PHE A 686 -26.40 29.96 1.94
#